data_AF-A0A374N2G0-F1
#
_entry.id   AF-A0A374N2G0-F1
#
_cell.length_a   1.000
_cell.length_b   1.000
_cell.length_c   1.000
_cell.angle_alpha   90.00
_cell.angle_beta   90.00
_cell.angle_gamma   90.00
#
_symmetry.space_group_name_H-M   'P 1'
#
loop_
_entity.id
_entity.type
_entity.pdbx_description
1 polymer ?
#
loop_
_entity_poly.entity_id
_entity_poly.type
_entity_poly.pdbx_seq_one_letter_code
_entity_poly.pdbx_strand_id
1 'polypeptide(L)'
;FIPYEEQPIDINKFSQVERTGAEKINDEYFEKKDLSEFSITVSPEKENFKGYLKVYGQDYSGNVSEMVKSKGAISESLQLHKETSNITMKMPRAFFTDKEKNIRYYNNTVPVQAIFEDTYAGIYKTQLYAKTTKKKDSSIKTGKTIMWDGDNLIYRKRQQIELEADKFSQSDADNPLTIQADLEDNAGHTEKNILNEKVVIDNTKPEIEVVYDQNNQTQYYNFSRKATVTVKEKNFSPDLVVWNIQGSNQKYQIGEWKNVQGTYVCEISFEEDGRDYSVGLSVTDKAGNKSEWKDRNYFTIDKTVPQISIQINGIGKQAAQVPYFNTERIITFCIQEQNFDKDKVEYNIDAIHEKSRITIKKPVKYQEDGDKYYSRLVLKKEAKYHIQVKCTDKAGNVSETAETKEFIIDTTTPAVHIAGVKQNGIYQGKKIMPQVICKDQYLDRESVEISLKKIDDRNVLKKEWSYERAESENTVQVQWDNIKKTENSDGIYYLQIKGQDKAGNKIKDDFKVVFRVNQRGADFILSHALKKKINKYYLKEAPKIKLREQCVKQTKSRAVILKDNEERKVIGESSITSSVIADKKSERYGWYEKYYNFAKKDFEREGDYRVTFQADAKEKELRFVVDKTPPVVHIGNLDKQIYEEKEHEFTIRVMDNYAFKELELYMETDRDILGQKGTKKIIIKSKDLDENYMVRKTLTADKRYQTVRYIARDKAGNVIDSNDNGDTKVCLVTDSKTVKEYQEHKKEYMLIGIISTLGIFIVISGSGLFIFTRKKKKSEIR
;
A
#
# COMPACT_ATOMS: atom_id res chain seq x y z
N PHE A 1 12.88 -167.18 -53.63
CA PHE A 1 12.35 -165.82 -53.40
C PHE A 1 12.01 -165.73 -51.92
N ILE A 2 12.88 -165.07 -51.15
CA ILE A 2 12.65 -164.74 -49.74
C ILE A 2 11.77 -163.47 -49.74
N PRO A 3 10.65 -163.39 -49.01
CA PRO A 3 9.90 -162.15 -48.89
C PRO A 3 10.64 -161.17 -47.97
N TYR A 4 10.73 -159.92 -48.43
CA TYR A 4 11.32 -158.78 -47.76
C TYR A 4 10.44 -158.38 -46.55
N GLU A 5 10.98 -158.39 -45.33
CA GLU A 5 10.32 -157.79 -44.16
C GLU A 5 10.33 -156.25 -44.29
N GLU A 6 9.18 -155.62 -44.07
CA GLU A 6 9.07 -154.16 -43.92
C GLU A 6 9.85 -153.73 -42.66
N GLN A 7 10.88 -152.89 -42.85
CA GLN A 7 11.62 -152.31 -41.74
C GLN A 7 10.92 -151.04 -41.22
N PRO A 8 10.85 -150.83 -39.89
CA PRO A 8 10.33 -149.60 -39.29
C PRO A 8 11.15 -148.37 -39.74
N ILE A 9 10.57 -147.17 -39.72
CA ILE A 9 11.25 -145.90 -40.02
C ILE A 9 11.61 -145.23 -38.69
N ASP A 10 12.78 -144.60 -38.65
CA ASP A 10 13.26 -143.80 -37.53
C ASP A 10 13.04 -142.31 -37.88
N ILE A 11 12.29 -141.54 -37.09
CA ILE A 11 12.18 -140.09 -37.34
C ILE A 11 13.35 -139.44 -36.63
N ASN A 12 14.40 -139.19 -37.41
CA ASN A 12 15.66 -138.67 -36.92
C ASN A 12 15.81 -137.18 -37.29
N LYS A 13 15.82 -136.34 -36.23
CA LYS A 13 16.45 -135.02 -36.13
C LYS A 13 15.59 -133.80 -36.49
N PHE A 14 15.45 -132.90 -35.52
CA PHE A 14 15.10 -131.50 -35.76
C PHE A 14 16.30 -130.62 -35.43
N SER A 15 16.43 -129.48 -36.11
CA SER A 15 17.40 -128.46 -35.75
C SER A 15 16.73 -127.12 -35.50
N GLN A 16 17.20 -126.45 -34.45
CA GLN A 16 16.84 -125.07 -34.16
C GLN A 16 17.88 -124.18 -34.82
N VAL A 17 17.44 -123.31 -35.73
CA VAL A 17 18.32 -122.39 -36.45
C VAL A 17 18.04 -120.97 -36.00
N GLU A 18 18.98 -120.41 -35.25
CA GLU A 18 18.95 -119.00 -34.87
C GLU A 18 19.13 -118.11 -36.10
N ARG A 19 18.58 -116.89 -36.05
CA ARG A 19 18.72 -115.88 -37.10
C ARG A 19 20.19 -115.51 -37.38
N THR A 20 21.07 -115.67 -36.40
CA THR A 20 22.53 -115.50 -36.50
C THR A 20 23.19 -116.54 -37.41
N GLY A 21 22.46 -117.59 -37.82
CA GLY A 21 22.96 -118.71 -38.60
C GLY A 21 23.49 -119.87 -37.74
N ALA A 22 23.46 -119.75 -36.42
CA ALA A 22 23.80 -120.84 -35.51
C ALA A 22 22.72 -121.93 -35.57
N GLU A 23 23.10 -123.12 -36.02
CA GLU A 23 22.23 -124.28 -36.15
C GLU A 23 22.64 -125.32 -35.10
N LYS A 24 21.71 -125.65 -34.20
CA LYS A 24 21.90 -126.71 -33.22
C LYS A 24 20.98 -127.88 -33.60
N ILE A 25 21.60 -129.03 -33.84
CA ILE A 25 20.92 -130.28 -34.17
C ILE A 25 20.58 -130.97 -32.85
N ASN A 26 19.29 -131.20 -32.60
CA ASN A 26 18.84 -131.99 -31.47
C ASN A 26 18.54 -133.40 -31.98
N ASP A 27 19.39 -134.35 -31.57
CA ASP A 27 19.23 -135.77 -31.85
C ASP A 27 18.32 -136.39 -30.78
N GLU A 28 17.00 -136.30 -30.93
CA GLU A 28 16.05 -137.07 -30.14
C GLU A 28 15.55 -138.27 -30.96
N TYR A 29 15.69 -139.47 -30.40
CA TYR A 29 15.34 -140.74 -31.04
C TYR A 29 13.97 -141.22 -30.53
N PHE A 30 13.06 -141.53 -31.45
CA PHE A 30 11.71 -142.01 -31.13
C PHE A 30 11.43 -143.35 -31.83
N GLU A 31 11.60 -144.47 -31.12
CA GLU A 31 11.23 -145.79 -31.65
C GLU A 31 9.71 -146.01 -31.57
N LYS A 32 9.03 -146.10 -32.73
CA LYS A 32 7.62 -146.52 -32.79
C LYS A 32 7.36 -147.45 -33.97
N LYS A 33 6.63 -148.55 -33.72
CA LYS A 33 6.37 -149.63 -34.70
C LYS A 33 5.25 -149.34 -35.72
N ASP A 34 4.54 -148.22 -35.63
CA ASP A 34 3.46 -147.85 -36.55
C ASP A 34 3.39 -146.31 -36.69
N LEU A 35 3.52 -145.79 -37.91
CA LEU A 35 3.76 -144.37 -38.24
C LEU A 35 2.65 -143.76 -39.12
N SER A 36 1.39 -144.12 -38.87
CA SER A 36 0.24 -143.51 -39.56
C SER A 36 0.07 -142.01 -39.23
N GLU A 37 0.45 -141.55 -38.02
CA GLU A 37 0.55 -140.13 -37.65
C GLU A 37 1.50 -139.96 -36.44
N PHE A 38 2.47 -139.02 -36.53
CA PHE A 38 3.41 -138.66 -35.45
C PHE A 38 3.41 -137.15 -35.24
N SER A 39 3.31 -136.72 -33.98
CA SER A 39 3.35 -135.32 -33.58
C SER A 39 4.29 -135.15 -32.39
N ILE A 40 5.15 -134.13 -32.48
CA ILE A 40 6.07 -133.74 -31.42
C ILE A 40 5.96 -132.24 -31.19
N THR A 41 5.92 -131.84 -29.92
CA THR A 41 6.01 -130.43 -29.53
C THR A 41 7.45 -130.11 -29.23
N VAL A 42 8.05 -129.22 -30.03
CA VAL A 42 9.42 -128.75 -29.83
C VAL A 42 9.37 -127.33 -29.27
N SER A 43 9.90 -127.16 -28.06
CA SER A 43 10.11 -125.84 -27.46
C SER A 43 11.55 -125.37 -27.71
N PRO A 44 11.78 -124.07 -27.93
CA PRO A 44 13.14 -123.54 -27.93
C PRO A 44 13.83 -123.82 -26.59
N GLU A 45 15.05 -124.39 -26.61
CA GLU A 45 15.78 -124.69 -25.36
C GLU A 45 16.38 -123.43 -24.71
N LYS A 46 16.60 -122.39 -25.52
CA LYS A 46 17.26 -121.16 -25.11
C LYS A 46 16.24 -120.07 -24.83
N GLU A 47 16.38 -119.42 -23.68
CA GLU A 47 15.69 -118.16 -23.39
C GLU A 47 16.13 -117.10 -24.42
N ASN A 48 15.19 -116.31 -24.95
CA ASN A 48 15.42 -115.38 -26.07
C ASN A 48 15.75 -116.10 -27.38
N PHE A 49 14.80 -116.83 -27.95
CA PHE A 49 14.97 -117.49 -29.25
C PHE A 49 14.41 -116.63 -30.39
N LYS A 50 15.20 -116.40 -31.45
CA LYS A 50 14.71 -115.79 -32.70
C LYS A 50 15.28 -116.56 -33.88
N GLY A 51 14.42 -117.33 -34.53
CA GLY A 51 14.88 -118.27 -35.53
C GLY A 51 13.74 -119.06 -36.14
N TYR A 52 14.06 -120.18 -36.78
CA TYR A 52 13.09 -121.10 -37.34
C TYR A 52 13.51 -122.55 -37.05
N LEU A 53 12.55 -123.46 -37.20
CA LEU A 53 12.80 -124.89 -37.08
C LEU A 53 13.01 -125.45 -38.47
N LYS A 54 13.99 -126.36 -38.61
CA LYS A 54 14.13 -127.23 -39.77
C LYS A 54 13.86 -128.67 -39.34
N VAL A 55 13.04 -129.36 -40.10
CA VAL A 55 12.72 -130.78 -39.86
C VAL A 55 12.89 -131.56 -41.16
N TYR A 56 13.46 -132.75 -41.04
CA TYR A 56 13.49 -133.77 -42.08
C TYR A 56 13.38 -135.16 -41.41
N GLY A 57 12.91 -136.16 -42.12
CA GLY A 57 12.96 -137.57 -41.70
C GLY A 57 14.13 -138.28 -42.37
N GLN A 58 14.72 -139.29 -41.72
CA GLN A 58 15.79 -140.09 -42.31
C GLN A 58 15.53 -141.57 -42.05
N ASP A 59 15.49 -142.40 -43.10
CA ASP A 59 15.31 -143.85 -42.94
C ASP A 59 16.58 -144.58 -42.43
N TYR A 60 16.45 -145.86 -42.05
CA TYR A 60 17.58 -146.69 -41.58
C TYR A 60 18.66 -146.93 -42.65
N SER A 61 18.34 -146.72 -43.93
CA SER A 61 19.30 -146.82 -45.04
C SER A 61 20.06 -145.51 -45.27
N GLY A 62 19.73 -144.44 -44.54
CA GLY A 62 20.37 -143.14 -44.64
C GLY A 62 19.73 -142.17 -45.64
N ASN A 63 18.58 -142.50 -46.24
CA ASN A 63 17.88 -141.59 -47.14
C ASN A 63 17.14 -140.52 -46.35
N VAL A 64 17.21 -139.27 -46.80
CA VAL A 64 16.68 -138.10 -46.08
C VAL A 64 15.50 -137.49 -46.85
N SER A 65 14.42 -137.12 -46.15
CA SER A 65 13.28 -136.42 -46.74
C SER A 65 13.64 -134.98 -47.14
N GLU A 66 12.74 -134.34 -47.89
CA GLU A 66 12.85 -132.90 -48.13
C GLU A 66 12.83 -132.13 -46.80
N MET A 67 13.65 -131.09 -46.73
CA MET A 67 13.85 -130.27 -45.54
C MET A 67 12.76 -129.20 -45.47
N VAL A 68 11.91 -129.25 -44.45
CA VAL A 68 10.82 -128.28 -44.27
C VAL A 68 11.23 -127.23 -43.24
N LYS A 69 11.06 -125.96 -43.58
CA LYS A 69 11.32 -124.81 -42.70
C LYS A 69 10.01 -124.31 -42.08
N SER A 70 10.00 -124.08 -40.77
CA SER A 70 8.89 -123.35 -40.13
C SER A 70 8.90 -121.87 -40.54
N LYS A 71 7.77 -121.19 -40.32
CA LYS A 71 7.63 -119.73 -40.55
C LYS A 71 8.50 -118.87 -39.62
N GLY A 72 9.18 -119.49 -38.66
CA GLY A 72 9.94 -118.83 -37.61
C GLY A 72 9.17 -118.72 -36.30
N ALA A 73 9.90 -118.63 -35.20
CA ALA A 73 9.41 -118.38 -33.86
C ALA A 73 10.28 -117.31 -33.20
N ILE A 74 9.64 -116.45 -32.42
CA ILE A 74 10.28 -115.42 -31.60
C ILE A 74 9.83 -115.65 -30.17
N SER A 75 10.79 -115.75 -29.28
CA SER A 75 10.63 -115.76 -27.83
C SER A 75 11.61 -114.75 -27.29
N GLU A 76 11.15 -113.96 -26.33
CA GLU A 76 11.92 -112.93 -25.65
C GLU A 76 11.60 -113.02 -24.16
N SER A 77 12.56 -112.71 -23.31
CA SER A 77 12.37 -112.58 -21.86
C SER A 77 12.08 -111.13 -21.50
N LEU A 78 11.41 -110.92 -20.37
CA LEU A 78 11.09 -109.57 -19.90
C LEU A 78 12.34 -108.70 -19.69
N GLN A 79 13.49 -109.30 -19.39
CA GLN A 79 14.75 -108.58 -19.27
C GLN A 79 15.24 -108.06 -20.63
N LEU A 80 15.25 -108.93 -21.66
CA LEU A 80 15.67 -108.54 -23.00
C LEU A 80 14.70 -107.51 -23.63
N HIS A 81 13.41 -107.62 -23.34
CA HIS A 81 12.41 -106.62 -23.73
C HIS A 81 12.81 -105.22 -23.22
N LYS A 82 13.12 -105.07 -21.93
CA LYS A 82 13.51 -103.77 -21.34
C LYS A 82 14.80 -103.19 -21.93
N GLU A 83 15.67 -104.04 -22.46
CA GLU A 83 16.95 -103.63 -23.07
C GLU A 83 16.79 -103.24 -24.55
N THR A 84 15.79 -103.81 -25.23
CA THR A 84 15.67 -103.73 -26.69
C THR A 84 14.45 -102.93 -27.17
N SER A 85 13.46 -102.74 -26.29
CA SER A 85 12.25 -101.96 -26.51
C SER A 85 12.35 -100.57 -25.89
N ASN A 86 11.96 -99.54 -26.63
CA ASN A 86 11.99 -98.15 -26.20
C ASN A 86 10.87 -97.34 -26.84
N ILE A 87 10.30 -96.40 -26.06
CA ILE A 87 9.33 -95.43 -26.55
C ILE A 87 9.88 -94.04 -26.24
N THR A 88 10.11 -93.22 -27.27
CA THR A 88 10.54 -91.82 -27.13
C THR A 88 9.46 -90.89 -27.63
N MET A 89 9.07 -89.89 -26.83
CA MET A 89 8.10 -88.87 -27.23
C MET A 89 8.72 -87.48 -27.38
N LYS A 90 8.18 -86.68 -28.30
CA LYS A 90 8.58 -85.29 -28.55
C LYS A 90 7.35 -84.39 -28.75
N MET A 91 7.43 -83.18 -28.21
CA MET A 91 6.43 -82.12 -28.33
C MET A 91 7.13 -80.78 -28.59
N PRO A 92 6.42 -79.80 -29.18
CA PRO A 92 6.94 -78.44 -29.30
C PRO A 92 7.20 -77.79 -27.92
N ARG A 93 7.95 -76.69 -27.93
CA ARG A 93 8.14 -75.88 -26.73
C ARG A 93 6.84 -75.18 -26.35
N ALA A 94 6.43 -75.32 -25.09
CA ALA A 94 5.26 -74.62 -24.55
C ALA A 94 5.54 -73.13 -24.32
N PHE A 95 4.49 -72.31 -24.32
CA PHE A 95 4.62 -70.89 -23.95
C PHE A 95 4.98 -70.76 -22.47
N PHE A 96 4.23 -71.45 -21.61
CA PHE A 96 4.48 -71.55 -20.18
C PHE A 96 4.58 -73.02 -19.75
N THR A 97 5.42 -73.28 -18.75
CA THR A 97 5.52 -74.58 -18.10
C THR A 97 5.45 -74.38 -16.58
N ASP A 98 4.37 -74.87 -15.99
CA ASP A 98 4.20 -74.95 -14.54
C ASP A 98 5.03 -76.14 -14.05
N LYS A 99 6.22 -75.85 -13.51
CA LYS A 99 7.17 -76.87 -13.07
C LYS A 99 6.68 -77.64 -11.84
N GLU A 100 5.88 -77.01 -10.98
CA GLU A 100 5.36 -77.65 -9.77
C GLU A 100 4.27 -78.67 -10.12
N LYS A 101 3.36 -78.29 -11.03
CA LYS A 101 2.26 -79.17 -11.47
C LYS A 101 2.64 -80.08 -12.65
N ASN A 102 3.81 -79.87 -13.24
CA ASN A 102 4.28 -80.47 -14.48
C ASN A 102 3.31 -80.29 -15.66
N ILE A 103 2.76 -79.07 -15.82
CA ILE A 103 1.78 -78.73 -16.86
C ILE A 103 2.41 -77.78 -17.89
N ARG A 104 2.24 -78.11 -19.16
CA ARG A 104 2.65 -77.31 -20.32
C ARG A 104 1.42 -76.67 -20.98
N TYR A 105 1.51 -75.37 -21.29
CA TYR A 105 0.41 -74.59 -21.83
C TYR A 105 0.70 -74.15 -23.27
N TYR A 106 -0.30 -74.27 -24.14
CA TYR A 106 -0.22 -73.93 -25.56
C TYR A 106 -1.48 -73.21 -26.02
N ASN A 107 -1.33 -72.27 -26.96
CA ASN A 107 -2.45 -71.54 -27.56
C ASN A 107 -2.83 -72.00 -28.97
N ASN A 108 -2.16 -73.05 -29.45
CA ASN A 108 -2.31 -73.57 -30.79
C ASN A 108 -2.30 -75.10 -30.77
N THR A 109 -2.63 -75.70 -31.91
CA THR A 109 -2.61 -77.15 -32.08
C THR A 109 -1.23 -77.73 -31.74
N VAL A 110 -1.21 -78.76 -30.89
CA VAL A 110 0.02 -79.39 -30.41
C VAL A 110 0.25 -80.72 -31.12
N PRO A 111 1.25 -80.83 -32.01
CA PRO A 111 1.66 -82.12 -32.57
C PRO A 111 2.49 -82.90 -31.55
N VAL A 112 2.06 -84.11 -31.21
CA VAL A 112 2.83 -85.03 -30.36
C VAL A 112 3.34 -86.18 -31.19
N GLN A 113 4.65 -86.41 -31.17
CA GLN A 113 5.30 -87.48 -31.90
C GLN A 113 5.84 -88.53 -30.94
N ALA A 114 5.52 -89.80 -31.19
CA ALA A 114 6.12 -90.95 -30.51
C ALA A 114 6.92 -91.79 -31.51
N ILE A 115 8.11 -92.20 -31.09
CA ILE A 115 8.98 -93.15 -31.78
C ILE A 115 9.00 -94.41 -30.92
N PHE A 116 8.51 -95.49 -31.50
CA PHE A 116 8.45 -96.83 -30.96
C PHE A 116 9.59 -97.64 -31.58
N GLU A 117 10.38 -98.30 -30.76
CA GLU A 117 11.53 -99.10 -31.16
C GLU A 117 11.47 -100.43 -30.42
N ASP A 118 11.65 -101.53 -31.15
CA ASP A 118 11.98 -102.82 -30.59
C ASP A 118 13.01 -103.45 -31.52
N THR A 119 14.24 -103.65 -31.02
CA THR A 119 15.37 -104.10 -31.84
C THR A 119 15.51 -105.63 -31.92
N TYR A 120 14.77 -106.38 -31.09
CA TYR A 120 14.88 -107.83 -31.01
C TYR A 120 13.61 -108.56 -31.50
N ALA A 121 12.48 -108.49 -30.80
CA ALA A 121 11.25 -109.14 -31.24
C ALA A 121 10.56 -108.40 -32.41
N GLY A 122 10.86 -107.11 -32.57
CA GLY A 122 10.14 -106.23 -33.49
C GLY A 122 8.73 -105.92 -32.99
N ILE A 123 8.15 -104.86 -33.53
CA ILE A 123 6.89 -104.27 -33.08
C ILE A 123 5.70 -105.07 -33.64
N TYR A 124 4.81 -105.51 -32.75
CA TYR A 124 3.51 -106.08 -33.13
C TYR A 124 2.44 -104.99 -33.20
N LYS A 125 2.32 -104.19 -32.13
CA LYS A 125 1.26 -103.18 -32.01
C LYS A 125 1.75 -101.95 -31.26
N THR A 126 1.26 -100.80 -31.68
CA THR A 126 1.53 -99.52 -31.00
C THR A 126 0.26 -98.71 -30.88
N GLN A 127 0.12 -97.95 -29.80
CA GLN A 127 -0.93 -96.97 -29.62
C GLN A 127 -0.34 -95.67 -29.09
N LEU A 128 -0.66 -94.53 -29.71
CA LEU A 128 -0.39 -93.20 -29.21
C LEU A 128 -1.73 -92.49 -29.02
N TYR A 129 -2.02 -92.00 -27.81
CA TYR A 129 -3.27 -91.34 -27.51
C TYR A 129 -3.12 -90.32 -26.38
N ALA A 130 -4.07 -89.38 -26.32
CA ALA A 130 -4.27 -88.49 -25.18
C ALA A 130 -5.53 -88.92 -24.42
N LYS A 131 -5.53 -88.72 -23.11
CA LYS A 131 -6.70 -88.94 -22.26
C LYS A 131 -6.91 -87.76 -21.34
N THR A 132 -8.19 -87.48 -21.08
CA THR A 132 -8.61 -86.68 -19.93
C THR A 132 -8.79 -87.60 -18.73
N THR A 133 -9.05 -87.05 -17.53
CA THR A 133 -9.12 -87.77 -16.25
C THR A 133 -10.06 -88.99 -16.21
N LYS A 134 -10.93 -89.22 -17.22
CA LYS A 134 -11.88 -90.34 -17.21
C LYS A 134 -12.02 -91.18 -18.50
N LYS A 135 -11.50 -90.81 -19.69
CA LYS A 135 -11.60 -91.62 -20.94
C LYS A 135 -10.48 -91.32 -21.96
N LYS A 136 -10.19 -92.29 -22.85
CA LYS A 136 -9.45 -92.04 -24.11
C LYS A 136 -10.27 -91.09 -24.98
N ASP A 137 -9.66 -90.02 -25.46
CA ASP A 137 -10.40 -88.98 -26.20
C ASP A 137 -10.45 -89.30 -27.70
N SER A 138 -11.66 -89.49 -28.23
CA SER A 138 -11.90 -89.83 -29.64
C SER A 138 -11.78 -88.65 -30.60
N SER A 139 -11.53 -87.44 -30.09
CA SER A 139 -11.44 -86.21 -30.88
C SER A 139 -10.06 -85.94 -31.49
N ILE A 140 -9.06 -86.76 -31.13
CA ILE A 140 -7.66 -86.70 -31.57
C ILE A 140 -7.55 -87.13 -33.03
N LYS A 141 -6.88 -86.31 -33.85
CA LYS A 141 -6.53 -86.72 -35.22
C LYS A 141 -5.27 -87.56 -35.20
N THR A 142 -5.37 -88.78 -35.76
CA THR A 142 -4.20 -89.62 -36.01
C THR A 142 -3.45 -89.07 -37.22
N GLY A 143 -2.21 -88.66 -37.00
CA GLY A 143 -1.33 -88.10 -38.01
C GLY A 143 -0.51 -89.17 -38.73
N LYS A 144 0.54 -88.70 -39.41
CA LYS A 144 1.42 -89.52 -40.25
C LYS A 144 2.09 -90.64 -39.46
N THR A 145 1.96 -91.87 -39.96
CA THR A 145 2.72 -93.04 -39.47
C THR A 145 3.86 -93.34 -40.45
N ILE A 146 5.06 -93.59 -39.93
CA ILE A 146 6.25 -93.98 -40.72
C ILE A 146 6.85 -95.23 -40.09
N MET A 147 7.19 -96.21 -40.90
CA MET A 147 7.76 -97.50 -40.47
C MET A 147 9.16 -97.66 -41.08
N TRP A 148 10.07 -98.30 -40.35
CA TRP A 148 11.38 -98.70 -40.84
C TRP A 148 11.54 -100.22 -40.63
N ASP A 149 11.68 -100.94 -41.74
CA ASP A 149 11.56 -102.40 -41.80
C ASP A 149 12.93 -103.08 -42.02
N GLY A 150 13.07 -104.30 -41.51
CA GLY A 150 13.90 -105.34 -42.13
C GLY A 150 12.98 -106.40 -42.74
N ASP A 151 13.48 -107.22 -43.67
CA ASP A 151 12.74 -108.06 -44.64
C ASP A 151 11.44 -108.81 -44.20
N ASN A 152 11.11 -108.92 -42.91
CA ASN A 152 9.82 -109.43 -42.40
C ASN A 152 9.34 -108.84 -41.04
N LEU A 153 10.04 -107.85 -40.45
CA LEU A 153 9.76 -107.33 -39.09
C LEU A 153 9.94 -105.81 -39.03
N ILE A 154 9.01 -105.12 -38.34
CA ILE A 154 9.07 -103.68 -38.08
C ILE A 154 9.86 -103.44 -36.80
N TYR A 155 11.06 -102.86 -36.88
CA TYR A 155 11.87 -102.58 -35.68
C TYR A 155 11.67 -101.17 -35.13
N ARG A 156 11.18 -100.26 -35.98
CA ARG A 156 10.95 -98.88 -35.59
C ARG A 156 9.70 -98.33 -36.27
N LYS A 157 8.88 -97.63 -35.49
CA LYS A 157 7.64 -97.01 -35.96
C LYS A 157 7.48 -95.63 -35.35
N ARG A 158 7.24 -94.61 -36.16
CA ARG A 158 6.87 -93.26 -35.71
C ARG A 158 5.37 -93.07 -35.89
N GLN A 159 4.70 -92.59 -34.85
CA GLN A 159 3.32 -92.11 -34.92
C GLN A 159 3.25 -90.67 -34.45
N GLN A 160 2.33 -89.90 -35.03
CA GLN A 160 2.02 -88.53 -34.61
C GLN A 160 0.52 -88.42 -34.33
N ILE A 161 0.16 -87.65 -33.31
CA ILE A 161 -1.21 -87.18 -33.09
C ILE A 161 -1.22 -85.66 -33.07
N GLU A 162 -2.35 -85.06 -33.46
CA GLU A 162 -2.58 -83.62 -33.35
C GLU A 162 -3.66 -83.34 -32.30
N LEU A 163 -3.27 -82.57 -31.28
CA LEU A 163 -4.18 -82.06 -30.26
C LEU A 163 -4.70 -80.70 -30.75
N GLU A 164 -5.87 -80.69 -31.40
CA GLU A 164 -6.44 -79.50 -32.02
C GLU A 164 -6.90 -78.47 -30.98
N ALA A 165 -6.47 -77.21 -31.14
CA ALA A 165 -6.79 -76.15 -30.19
C ALA A 165 -8.29 -75.95 -30.00
N ASP A 166 -9.07 -75.88 -31.09
CA ASP A 166 -10.52 -75.63 -30.99
C ASP A 166 -11.30 -76.74 -30.26
N LYS A 167 -10.77 -77.97 -30.24
CA LYS A 167 -11.41 -79.10 -29.57
C LYS A 167 -11.00 -79.25 -28.12
N PHE A 168 -9.78 -78.83 -27.80
CA PHE A 168 -9.18 -78.99 -26.48
C PHE A 168 -9.04 -77.67 -25.70
N SER A 169 -9.54 -76.56 -26.25
CA SER A 169 -9.57 -75.22 -25.64
C SER A 169 -10.27 -75.16 -24.28
N GLN A 170 -11.04 -76.19 -23.93
CA GLN A 170 -11.71 -76.31 -22.64
C GLN A 170 -10.85 -77.00 -21.56
N SER A 171 -9.67 -77.52 -21.91
CA SER A 171 -8.74 -78.07 -20.93
C SER A 171 -8.20 -76.97 -20.02
N ASP A 172 -8.00 -77.28 -18.74
CA ASP A 172 -7.49 -76.36 -17.74
C ASP A 172 -6.55 -77.09 -16.79
N ALA A 173 -5.96 -76.34 -15.84
CA ALA A 173 -5.00 -76.90 -14.89
C ALA A 173 -5.60 -78.00 -14.00
N ASP A 174 -6.92 -78.00 -13.80
CA ASP A 174 -7.62 -79.01 -12.99
C ASP A 174 -7.95 -80.26 -13.82
N ASN A 175 -8.12 -80.10 -15.14
CA ASN A 175 -8.41 -81.16 -16.09
C ASN A 175 -7.46 -81.17 -17.30
N PRO A 176 -6.15 -81.38 -17.10
CA PRO A 176 -5.20 -81.38 -18.20
C PRO A 176 -5.26 -82.68 -19.01
N LEU A 177 -4.83 -82.61 -20.26
CA LEU A 177 -4.60 -83.76 -21.12
C LEU A 177 -3.32 -84.49 -20.67
N THR A 178 -3.39 -85.82 -20.58
CA THR A 178 -2.23 -86.69 -20.36
C THR A 178 -1.94 -87.50 -21.61
N ILE A 179 -0.69 -87.53 -22.07
CA ILE A 179 -0.30 -88.26 -23.28
C ILE A 179 0.33 -89.61 -22.90
N GLN A 180 -0.12 -90.67 -23.57
CA GLN A 180 0.33 -92.03 -23.32
C GLN A 180 0.64 -92.75 -24.63
N ALA A 181 1.64 -93.63 -24.57
CA ALA A 181 1.99 -94.51 -25.66
C ALA A 181 2.24 -95.92 -25.14
N ASP A 182 1.64 -96.89 -25.82
CA ASP A 182 1.78 -98.31 -25.53
C ASP A 182 2.46 -98.99 -26.73
N LEU A 183 3.41 -99.88 -26.46
CA LEU A 183 4.05 -100.79 -27.40
C LEU A 183 3.77 -102.23 -26.97
N GLU A 184 3.52 -103.10 -27.92
CA GLU A 184 3.50 -104.55 -27.78
C GLU A 184 4.39 -105.11 -28.89
N ASP A 185 5.34 -105.97 -28.53
CA ASP A 185 6.24 -106.63 -29.47
C ASP A 185 5.67 -107.95 -30.00
N ASN A 186 6.36 -108.60 -30.93
CA ASN A 186 5.92 -109.90 -31.49
C ASN A 186 6.12 -111.09 -30.53
N ALA A 187 6.80 -110.92 -29.39
CA ALA A 187 6.91 -111.93 -28.34
C ALA A 187 5.78 -111.81 -27.29
N GLY A 188 4.96 -110.76 -27.38
CA GLY A 188 3.81 -110.50 -26.53
C GLY A 188 4.11 -109.65 -25.30
N HIS A 189 5.33 -109.09 -25.17
CA HIS A 189 5.64 -108.17 -24.07
C HIS A 189 5.15 -106.76 -24.40
N THR A 190 4.74 -106.04 -23.35
CA THR A 190 4.21 -104.69 -23.48
C THR A 190 5.05 -103.68 -22.73
N GLU A 191 5.38 -102.57 -23.39
CA GLU A 191 5.98 -101.39 -22.79
C GLU A 191 4.96 -100.25 -22.77
N LYS A 192 4.88 -99.54 -21.63
CA LYS A 192 3.99 -98.38 -21.50
C LYS A 192 4.82 -97.18 -21.11
N ASN A 193 4.87 -96.21 -22.00
CA ASN A 193 5.47 -94.93 -21.69
C ASN A 193 4.38 -93.86 -21.51
N ILE A 194 4.32 -93.35 -20.29
CA ILE A 194 3.51 -92.19 -19.98
C ILE A 194 4.44 -91.00 -20.04
N LEU A 195 4.15 -90.08 -20.95
CA LEU A 195 4.71 -88.76 -20.81
C LEU A 195 4.05 -88.17 -19.56
N ASN A 196 4.78 -88.13 -18.44
CA ASN A 196 4.28 -87.61 -17.16
C ASN A 196 3.92 -86.11 -17.22
N GLU A 197 4.09 -85.48 -18.39
CA GLU A 197 3.75 -84.10 -18.64
C GLU A 197 2.29 -83.95 -19.02
N LYS A 198 1.64 -83.02 -18.34
CA LYS A 198 0.25 -82.65 -18.54
C LYS A 198 0.19 -81.49 -19.52
N VAL A 199 -0.81 -81.47 -20.39
CA VAL A 199 -0.97 -80.43 -21.42
C VAL A 199 -2.30 -79.72 -21.25
N VAL A 200 -2.26 -78.39 -21.29
CA VAL A 200 -3.42 -77.50 -21.41
C VAL A 200 -3.31 -76.79 -22.75
N ILE A 201 -4.41 -76.82 -23.51
CA ILE A 201 -4.55 -76.06 -24.75
C ILE A 201 -5.67 -75.07 -24.54
N ASP A 202 -5.38 -73.80 -24.77
CA ASP A 202 -6.33 -72.71 -24.61
C ASP A 202 -6.06 -71.65 -25.68
N ASN A 203 -7.02 -71.41 -26.57
CA ASN A 203 -6.93 -70.40 -27.62
C ASN A 203 -7.84 -69.19 -27.35
N THR A 204 -8.35 -69.07 -26.13
CA THR A 204 -9.20 -67.96 -25.70
C THR A 204 -8.32 -66.80 -25.27
N LYS A 205 -8.62 -65.59 -25.74
CA LYS A 205 -7.91 -64.40 -25.26
C LYS A 205 -8.54 -63.91 -23.95
N PRO A 206 -7.74 -63.34 -23.03
CA PRO A 206 -8.28 -62.70 -21.83
C PRO A 206 -9.28 -61.60 -22.19
N GLU A 207 -10.42 -61.53 -21.53
CA GLU A 207 -11.35 -60.40 -21.64
C GLU A 207 -11.03 -59.39 -20.52
N ILE A 208 -10.73 -58.13 -20.88
CA ILE A 208 -10.36 -57.06 -19.93
C ILE A 208 -11.45 -56.00 -19.89
N GLU A 209 -11.84 -55.57 -18.70
CA GLU A 209 -12.73 -54.44 -18.45
C GLU A 209 -12.13 -53.55 -17.36
N VAL A 210 -12.17 -52.23 -17.54
CA VAL A 210 -11.79 -51.25 -16.52
C VAL A 210 -12.94 -50.30 -16.28
N VAL A 211 -13.42 -50.24 -15.04
CA VAL A 211 -14.51 -49.37 -14.61
C VAL A 211 -14.02 -48.43 -13.53
N TYR A 212 -14.30 -47.15 -13.70
CA TYR A 212 -13.99 -46.14 -12.69
C TYR A 212 -15.19 -45.87 -11.80
N ASP A 213 -14.92 -45.62 -10.52
CA ASP A 213 -15.91 -45.09 -9.59
C ASP A 213 -16.21 -43.60 -9.85
N GLN A 214 -17.36 -43.15 -9.34
CA GLN A 214 -17.70 -41.74 -9.17
C GLN A 214 -17.43 -40.86 -10.40
N ASN A 215 -18.00 -41.23 -11.55
CA ASN A 215 -17.82 -40.47 -12.80
C ASN A 215 -18.47 -39.07 -12.71
N ASN A 216 -17.69 -38.02 -13.02
CA ASN A 216 -18.16 -36.66 -13.16
C ASN A 216 -18.34 -36.27 -14.64
N GLN A 217 -19.02 -35.13 -14.88
CA GLN A 217 -19.19 -34.58 -16.23
C GLN A 217 -17.89 -34.04 -16.84
N THR A 218 -16.87 -33.77 -16.03
CA THR A 218 -15.57 -33.24 -16.48
C THR A 218 -14.45 -34.23 -16.17
N GLN A 219 -13.28 -34.00 -16.75
CA GLN A 219 -12.06 -34.77 -16.47
C GLN A 219 -11.36 -34.41 -15.15
N TYR A 220 -11.88 -33.44 -14.38
CA TYR A 220 -11.29 -32.97 -13.14
C TYR A 220 -12.09 -33.46 -11.93
N TYR A 221 -11.38 -33.93 -10.91
CA TYR A 221 -11.97 -34.56 -9.73
C TYR A 221 -11.33 -34.02 -8.47
N ASN A 222 -12.16 -33.50 -7.56
CA ASN A 222 -11.75 -33.04 -6.23
C ASN A 222 -11.77 -34.12 -5.15
N PHE A 223 -11.73 -35.39 -5.56
CA PHE A 223 -11.73 -36.55 -4.68
C PHE A 223 -10.87 -37.67 -5.26
N SER A 224 -10.48 -38.62 -4.41
CA SER A 224 -9.75 -39.81 -4.84
C SER A 224 -10.60 -40.67 -5.77
N ARG A 225 -9.98 -41.29 -6.77
CA ARG A 225 -10.67 -42.23 -7.66
C ARG A 225 -10.10 -43.62 -7.56
N LYS A 226 -10.94 -44.60 -7.88
CA LYS A 226 -10.56 -46.00 -8.04
C LYS A 226 -10.94 -46.52 -9.41
N ALA A 227 -10.05 -47.32 -9.99
CA ALA A 227 -10.33 -48.13 -11.16
C ALA A 227 -10.43 -49.60 -10.73
N THR A 228 -11.56 -50.24 -11.01
CA THR A 228 -11.72 -51.68 -10.87
C THR A 228 -11.39 -52.32 -12.21
N VAL A 229 -10.31 -53.11 -12.23
CA VAL A 229 -9.86 -53.89 -13.38
C VAL A 229 -10.36 -55.31 -13.22
N THR A 230 -11.08 -55.79 -14.22
CA THR A 230 -11.68 -57.12 -14.27
C THR A 230 -11.08 -57.88 -15.44
N VAL A 231 -10.57 -59.08 -15.19
CA VAL A 231 -10.00 -59.98 -16.20
C VAL A 231 -10.70 -61.33 -16.11
N LYS A 232 -11.36 -61.74 -17.19
CA LYS A 232 -11.98 -63.06 -17.30
C LYS A 232 -11.08 -63.95 -18.15
N GLU A 233 -10.42 -64.89 -17.48
CA GLU A 233 -9.44 -65.80 -18.06
C GLU A 233 -9.27 -67.02 -17.15
N LYS A 234 -9.30 -68.24 -17.70
CA LYS A 234 -9.16 -69.49 -16.92
C LYS A 234 -7.71 -69.79 -16.57
N ASN A 235 -6.78 -69.47 -17.46
CA ASN A 235 -5.35 -69.74 -17.32
C ASN A 235 -4.57 -68.48 -16.91
N PHE A 236 -5.18 -67.64 -16.07
CA PHE A 236 -4.64 -66.35 -15.64
C PHE A 236 -3.40 -66.51 -14.76
N SER A 237 -2.49 -65.55 -14.87
CA SER A 237 -1.36 -65.38 -13.98
C SER A 237 -1.14 -63.89 -13.70
N PRO A 238 -1.16 -63.44 -12.43
CA PRO A 238 -0.81 -62.07 -12.06
C PRO A 238 0.53 -61.59 -12.60
N ASP A 239 1.53 -62.50 -12.67
CA ASP A 239 2.90 -62.21 -13.10
C ASP A 239 3.02 -61.90 -14.60
N LEU A 240 1.99 -62.25 -15.38
CA LEU A 240 1.92 -62.01 -16.82
C LEU A 240 1.08 -60.77 -17.17
N VAL A 241 0.70 -59.98 -16.17
CA VAL A 241 0.08 -58.67 -16.34
C VAL A 241 1.16 -57.59 -16.39
N VAL A 242 1.19 -56.82 -17.47
CA VAL A 242 2.09 -55.68 -17.63
C VAL A 242 1.29 -54.39 -17.57
N TRP A 243 1.59 -53.54 -16.58
CA TRP A 243 0.94 -52.25 -16.38
C TRP A 243 1.64 -51.14 -17.16
N ASN A 244 0.84 -50.24 -17.74
CA ASN A 244 1.28 -49.02 -18.41
C ASN A 244 0.37 -47.85 -17.99
N ILE A 245 0.48 -47.44 -16.71
CA ILE A 245 -0.34 -46.38 -16.13
C ILE A 245 0.39 -45.04 -16.28
N GLN A 246 -0.31 -44.06 -16.85
CA GLN A 246 0.19 -42.70 -17.03
C GLN A 246 -0.28 -41.79 -15.89
N GLY A 247 0.48 -40.73 -15.62
CA GLY A 247 0.17 -39.74 -14.60
C GLY A 247 1.39 -38.89 -14.25
N SER A 248 1.19 -37.63 -13.90
CA SER A 248 2.26 -36.65 -13.66
C SER A 248 3.14 -36.97 -12.44
N ASN A 249 2.63 -37.75 -11.47
CA ASN A 249 3.32 -38.03 -10.21
C ASN A 249 3.58 -39.53 -9.94
N GLN A 250 3.04 -40.43 -10.78
CA GLN A 250 3.12 -41.91 -10.63
C GLN A 250 2.75 -42.44 -9.23
N LYS A 251 1.92 -41.72 -8.45
CA LYS A 251 1.54 -42.07 -7.06
C LYS A 251 0.27 -42.94 -6.94
N TYR A 252 0.02 -43.82 -7.90
CA TYR A 252 -1.11 -44.76 -7.82
C TYR A 252 -0.71 -46.02 -7.03
N GLN A 253 -1.69 -46.72 -6.45
CA GLN A 253 -1.46 -48.01 -5.79
C GLN A 253 -2.27 -49.09 -6.49
N ILE A 254 -1.59 -50.16 -6.90
CA ILE A 254 -2.21 -51.34 -7.52
C ILE A 254 -2.44 -52.37 -6.41
N GLY A 255 -3.69 -52.75 -6.22
CA GLY A 255 -4.09 -53.77 -5.24
C GLY A 255 -3.80 -55.19 -5.71
N GLU A 256 -4.01 -56.14 -4.81
CA GLU A 256 -3.86 -57.56 -5.12
C GLU A 256 -5.00 -58.08 -6.00
N TRP A 257 -4.68 -59.05 -6.86
CA TRP A 257 -5.68 -59.78 -7.65
C TRP A 257 -6.49 -60.73 -6.78
N LYS A 258 -7.81 -60.64 -6.86
CA LYS A 258 -8.76 -61.55 -6.21
C LYS A 258 -9.51 -62.36 -7.24
N ASN A 259 -9.64 -63.67 -7.06
CA ASN A 259 -10.49 -64.50 -7.91
C ASN A 259 -11.93 -64.52 -7.35
N VAL A 260 -12.88 -64.09 -8.17
CA VAL A 260 -14.32 -64.12 -7.90
C VAL A 260 -14.97 -64.94 -8.99
N GLN A 261 -15.26 -66.22 -8.69
CA GLN A 261 -15.99 -67.14 -9.59
C GLN A 261 -15.39 -67.23 -11.02
N GLY A 262 -14.06 -67.32 -11.14
CA GLY A 262 -13.38 -67.42 -12.43
C GLY A 262 -13.14 -66.08 -13.14
N THR A 263 -13.40 -64.97 -12.45
CA THR A 263 -13.04 -63.62 -12.88
C THR A 263 -12.05 -63.02 -11.88
N TYR A 264 -10.95 -62.48 -12.37
CA TYR A 264 -9.91 -61.86 -11.56
C TYR A 264 -10.14 -60.37 -11.47
N VAL A 265 -10.16 -59.83 -10.25
CA VAL A 265 -10.43 -58.42 -9.98
C VAL A 265 -9.25 -57.79 -9.25
N CYS A 266 -8.82 -56.62 -9.69
CA CYS A 266 -7.79 -55.80 -9.07
C CYS A 266 -8.30 -54.34 -9.00
N GLU A 267 -8.01 -53.64 -7.90
CA GLU A 267 -8.33 -52.22 -7.76
C GLU A 267 -7.06 -51.38 -7.86
N ILE A 268 -7.15 -50.26 -8.56
CA ILE A 268 -6.10 -49.23 -8.61
C ILE A 268 -6.65 -48.00 -7.93
N SER A 269 -5.97 -47.51 -6.89
CA SER A 269 -6.33 -46.26 -6.21
C SER A 269 -5.45 -45.08 -6.63
N PHE A 270 -6.10 -43.95 -6.84
CA PHE A 270 -5.50 -42.66 -7.17
C PHE A 270 -5.87 -41.68 -6.05
N GLU A 271 -4.98 -41.56 -5.06
CA GLU A 271 -5.27 -40.80 -3.83
C GLU A 271 -4.69 -39.38 -3.83
N GLU A 272 -3.72 -39.11 -4.68
CA GLU A 272 -2.92 -37.89 -4.66
C GLU A 272 -3.16 -37.02 -5.89
N ASP A 273 -3.06 -35.71 -5.70
CA ASP A 273 -3.19 -34.73 -6.78
C ASP A 273 -2.19 -35.00 -7.90
N GLY A 274 -2.71 -35.12 -9.12
CA GLY A 274 -1.96 -35.51 -10.29
C GLY A 274 -2.76 -35.29 -11.56
N ARG A 275 -2.03 -35.06 -12.66
CA ARG A 275 -2.59 -34.77 -13.98
C ARG A 275 -2.36 -35.93 -14.92
N ASP A 276 -3.19 -36.00 -15.94
CA ASP A 276 -3.09 -36.92 -17.07
C ASP A 276 -3.05 -38.40 -16.65
N TYR A 277 -3.85 -38.77 -15.64
CA TYR A 277 -4.00 -40.17 -15.26
C TYR A 277 -4.73 -40.95 -16.34
N SER A 278 -4.20 -42.13 -16.68
CA SER A 278 -4.80 -43.08 -17.61
C SER A 278 -4.29 -44.49 -17.30
N VAL A 279 -5.20 -45.47 -17.22
CA VAL A 279 -4.88 -46.88 -17.03
C VAL A 279 -4.68 -47.55 -18.39
N GLY A 280 -3.50 -48.14 -18.54
CA GLY A 280 -3.19 -49.11 -19.59
C GLY A 280 -2.67 -50.40 -18.98
N LEU A 281 -3.04 -51.53 -19.58
CA LEU A 281 -2.49 -52.84 -19.20
C LEU A 281 -2.50 -53.81 -20.37
N SER A 282 -1.60 -54.79 -20.30
CA SER A 282 -1.55 -55.94 -21.18
C SER A 282 -1.62 -57.20 -20.34
N VAL A 283 -2.54 -58.11 -20.67
CA VAL A 283 -2.68 -59.40 -20.00
C VAL A 283 -2.29 -60.49 -20.98
N THR A 284 -1.37 -61.37 -20.54
CA THR A 284 -1.05 -62.61 -21.25
C THR A 284 -1.42 -63.80 -20.37
N ASP A 285 -2.15 -64.77 -20.88
CA ASP A 285 -2.44 -66.01 -20.13
C ASP A 285 -1.23 -66.96 -20.16
N LYS A 286 -1.33 -68.10 -19.45
CA LYS A 286 -0.28 -69.13 -19.47
C LYS A 286 -0.15 -69.83 -20.83
N ALA A 287 -1.16 -69.81 -21.69
CA ALA A 287 -1.09 -70.41 -23.03
C ALA A 287 -0.41 -69.50 -24.07
N GLY A 288 -0.25 -68.21 -23.76
CA GLY A 288 0.33 -67.19 -24.62
C GLY A 288 -0.69 -66.31 -25.36
N ASN A 289 -1.98 -66.39 -25.03
CA ASN A 289 -2.98 -65.48 -25.57
C ASN A 289 -2.88 -64.11 -24.90
N LYS A 290 -2.97 -63.04 -25.70
CA LYS A 290 -2.74 -61.67 -25.26
C LYS A 290 -3.92 -60.75 -25.57
N SER A 291 -4.26 -59.91 -24.60
CA SER A 291 -5.19 -58.78 -24.72
C SER A 291 -4.61 -57.51 -24.10
N GLU A 292 -5.01 -56.35 -24.62
CA GLU A 292 -4.55 -55.04 -24.15
C GLU A 292 -5.74 -54.12 -23.87
N TRP A 293 -5.63 -53.31 -22.82
CA TRP A 293 -6.55 -52.22 -22.50
C TRP A 293 -5.78 -50.90 -22.45
N LYS A 294 -6.42 -49.84 -22.95
CA LYS A 294 -5.93 -48.48 -22.82
C LYS A 294 -7.13 -47.53 -22.75
N ASP A 295 -7.16 -46.67 -21.75
CA ASP A 295 -8.20 -45.65 -21.69
C ASP A 295 -8.15 -44.71 -22.90
N ARG A 296 -9.32 -44.18 -23.25
CA ARG A 296 -9.46 -43.22 -24.34
C ARG A 296 -9.24 -41.78 -23.89
N ASN A 297 -9.47 -41.49 -22.61
CA ASN A 297 -9.41 -40.17 -22.03
C ASN A 297 -8.55 -40.18 -20.78
N TYR A 298 -8.00 -39.01 -20.46
CA TYR A 298 -7.26 -38.76 -19.25
C TYR A 298 -8.16 -38.15 -18.17
N PHE A 299 -7.76 -38.27 -16.91
CA PHE A 299 -8.36 -37.52 -15.82
C PHE A 299 -7.32 -36.87 -14.93
N THR A 300 -7.73 -35.85 -14.19
CA THR A 300 -6.92 -35.11 -13.22
C THR A 300 -7.58 -35.21 -11.86
N ILE A 301 -6.80 -35.58 -10.86
CA ILE A 301 -7.18 -35.44 -9.45
C ILE A 301 -6.55 -34.17 -8.95
N ASP A 302 -7.37 -33.30 -8.39
CA ASP A 302 -6.98 -32.03 -7.83
C ASP A 302 -7.87 -31.73 -6.64
N LYS A 303 -7.34 -31.90 -5.44
CA LYS A 303 -7.99 -31.62 -4.16
C LYS A 303 -7.48 -30.30 -3.57
N THR A 304 -6.59 -29.61 -4.27
CA THR A 304 -5.96 -28.39 -3.79
C THR A 304 -6.97 -27.25 -3.90
N VAL A 305 -7.16 -26.53 -2.79
CA VAL A 305 -8.04 -25.36 -2.78
C VAL A 305 -7.30 -24.14 -3.32
N PRO A 306 -7.94 -23.29 -4.16
CA PRO A 306 -7.31 -22.08 -4.65
C PRO A 306 -6.98 -21.12 -3.50
N GLN A 307 -5.82 -20.47 -3.57
CA GLN A 307 -5.42 -19.46 -2.59
C GLN A 307 -5.50 -18.05 -3.18
N ILE A 308 -6.11 -17.11 -2.47
CA ILE A 308 -6.28 -15.73 -2.92
C ILE A 308 -5.53 -14.78 -2.00
N SER A 309 -4.78 -13.86 -2.59
CA SER A 309 -4.21 -12.71 -1.87
C SER A 309 -4.60 -11.39 -2.54
N ILE A 310 -4.91 -10.39 -1.72
CA ILE A 310 -5.31 -9.05 -2.15
C ILE A 310 -4.30 -8.05 -1.61
N GLN A 311 -3.74 -7.23 -2.49
CA GLN A 311 -2.80 -6.17 -2.14
C GLN A 311 -3.33 -4.82 -2.62
N ILE A 312 -3.25 -3.82 -1.74
CA ILE A 312 -3.65 -2.45 -2.01
C ILE A 312 -2.39 -1.58 -1.94
N ASN A 313 -2.09 -0.83 -3.00
CA ASN A 313 -0.92 0.03 -2.99
C ASN A 313 -1.02 1.09 -1.87
N GLY A 314 0.04 1.24 -1.08
CA GLY A 314 0.07 2.18 0.04
C GLY A 314 -0.53 1.65 1.35
N ILE A 315 -1.03 0.40 1.39
CA ILE A 315 -1.42 -0.27 2.64
C ILE A 315 -0.37 -1.33 3.00
N GLY A 316 0.31 -1.16 4.13
CA GLY A 316 1.14 -2.21 4.72
C GLY A 316 0.27 -3.30 5.38
N LYS A 317 0.86 -4.49 5.63
CA LYS A 317 0.14 -5.68 6.15
C LYS A 317 -0.62 -5.47 7.47
N GLN A 318 -0.44 -4.35 8.19
CA GLN A 318 -0.99 -4.11 9.53
C GLN A 318 -1.49 -2.66 9.72
N ALA A 319 -2.55 -2.26 9.02
CA ALA A 319 -3.30 -1.07 9.41
C ALA A 319 -4.30 -1.42 10.52
N ALA A 320 -4.10 -0.89 11.72
CA ALA A 320 -5.01 -1.07 12.87
C ALA A 320 -6.27 -0.20 12.74
N GLN A 321 -6.21 0.89 11.98
CA GLN A 321 -7.30 1.83 11.72
C GLN A 321 -7.71 1.81 10.24
N VAL A 322 -8.91 2.30 9.94
CA VAL A 322 -9.40 2.48 8.56
C VAL A 322 -8.49 3.50 7.85
N PRO A 323 -7.82 3.14 6.74
CA PRO A 323 -6.96 4.05 6.03
C PRO A 323 -7.76 4.96 5.08
N TYR A 324 -7.26 6.19 4.93
CA TYR A 324 -7.84 7.25 4.11
C TYR A 324 -6.88 7.70 3.03
N PHE A 325 -7.39 7.99 1.83
CA PHE A 325 -6.57 8.27 0.67
C PHE A 325 -7.13 9.37 -0.22
N ASN A 326 -6.30 10.35 -0.53
CA ASN A 326 -6.60 11.44 -1.47
C ASN A 326 -6.25 11.15 -2.94
N THR A 327 -5.96 9.88 -3.25
CA THR A 327 -5.52 9.46 -4.59
C THR A 327 -6.08 8.10 -4.92
N GLU A 328 -6.13 7.78 -6.23
CA GLU A 328 -6.60 6.49 -6.71
C GLU A 328 -5.81 5.32 -6.10
N ARG A 329 -6.48 4.18 -5.92
CA ARG A 329 -5.86 2.95 -5.40
C ARG A 329 -5.90 1.85 -6.44
N ILE A 330 -4.78 1.15 -6.56
CA ILE A 330 -4.57 0.00 -7.41
C ILE A 330 -4.62 -1.24 -6.52
N ILE A 331 -5.64 -2.06 -6.74
CA ILE A 331 -5.84 -3.33 -6.08
C ILE A 331 -5.26 -4.42 -6.97
N THR A 332 -4.35 -5.22 -6.43
CA THR A 332 -3.77 -6.38 -7.09
C THR A 332 -4.30 -7.64 -6.44
N PHE A 333 -5.00 -8.45 -7.22
CA PHE A 333 -5.44 -9.79 -6.84
C PHE A 333 -4.43 -10.79 -7.37
N CYS A 334 -4.04 -11.75 -6.55
CA CYS A 334 -3.23 -12.89 -6.95
C CYS A 334 -3.95 -14.16 -6.51
N ILE A 335 -4.36 -14.97 -7.48
CA ILE A 335 -4.95 -16.29 -7.27
C ILE A 335 -3.87 -17.32 -7.58
N GLN A 336 -3.54 -18.19 -6.64
CA GLN A 336 -2.62 -19.29 -6.82
C GLN A 336 -3.41 -20.59 -6.94
N GLU A 337 -3.40 -21.19 -8.12
CA GLU A 337 -4.14 -22.40 -8.46
C GLU A 337 -3.57 -23.05 -9.74
N GLN A 338 -3.35 -24.36 -9.74
CA GLN A 338 -2.82 -25.06 -10.91
C GLN A 338 -3.89 -25.36 -11.97
N ASN A 339 -5.14 -25.67 -11.58
CA ASN A 339 -6.25 -25.95 -12.51
C ASN A 339 -7.31 -24.83 -12.50
N PHE A 340 -6.84 -23.59 -12.57
CA PHE A 340 -7.67 -22.39 -12.41
C PHE A 340 -8.79 -22.28 -13.47
N ASP A 341 -9.99 -21.93 -13.02
CA ASP A 341 -11.15 -21.62 -13.86
C ASP A 341 -11.44 -20.12 -13.82
N LYS A 342 -11.05 -19.41 -14.89
CA LYS A 342 -11.15 -17.93 -14.98
C LYS A 342 -12.60 -17.44 -14.98
N ASP A 343 -13.55 -18.29 -15.36
CA ASP A 343 -14.96 -17.92 -15.46
C ASP A 343 -15.70 -18.06 -14.13
N LYS A 344 -15.08 -18.74 -13.14
CA LYS A 344 -15.64 -18.96 -11.80
C LYS A 344 -14.96 -18.14 -10.72
N VAL A 345 -14.74 -16.86 -11.00
CA VAL A 345 -14.23 -15.90 -10.01
C VAL A 345 -15.30 -14.88 -9.65
N GLU A 346 -15.64 -14.84 -8.37
CA GLU A 346 -16.63 -13.94 -7.81
C GLU A 346 -15.95 -12.75 -7.14
N TYR A 347 -16.00 -11.59 -7.80
CA TYR A 347 -15.65 -10.31 -7.18
C TYR A 347 -16.90 -9.63 -6.63
N ASN A 348 -16.92 -9.44 -5.30
CA ASN A 348 -17.91 -8.65 -4.58
C ASN A 348 -17.23 -7.38 -4.07
N ILE A 349 -17.53 -6.24 -4.70
CA ILE A 349 -16.90 -4.96 -4.39
C ILE A 349 -18.00 -4.02 -3.91
N ASP A 350 -18.06 -3.81 -2.60
CA ASP A 350 -18.92 -2.83 -1.99
C ASP A 350 -18.23 -1.47 -2.03
N ALA A 351 -18.82 -0.53 -2.77
CA ALA A 351 -18.36 0.85 -2.87
C ALA A 351 -19.53 1.77 -2.54
N ILE A 352 -19.43 2.54 -1.47
CA ILE A 352 -20.51 3.41 -0.98
C ILE A 352 -20.02 4.86 -0.96
N HIS A 353 -20.74 5.74 -1.67
CA HIS A 353 -20.52 7.18 -1.67
C HIS A 353 -21.85 7.87 -1.38
N GLU A 354 -21.89 8.78 -0.40
CA GLU A 354 -23.11 9.52 -0.01
C GLU A 354 -24.36 8.63 0.15
N LYS A 355 -24.20 7.47 0.82
CA LYS A 355 -25.25 6.45 1.03
C LYS A 355 -25.74 5.71 -0.22
N SER A 356 -25.15 5.99 -1.39
CA SER A 356 -25.44 5.30 -2.65
C SER A 356 -24.35 4.29 -2.98
N ARG A 357 -24.74 3.11 -3.49
CA ARG A 357 -23.80 2.10 -3.97
C ARG A 357 -23.29 2.47 -5.36
N ILE A 358 -21.99 2.36 -5.57
CA ILE A 358 -21.33 2.55 -6.87
C ILE A 358 -21.06 1.19 -7.50
N THR A 359 -21.49 1.00 -8.74
CA THR A 359 -21.11 -0.18 -9.52
C THR A 359 -19.66 -0.09 -9.98
N ILE A 360 -18.85 -1.08 -9.60
CA ILE A 360 -17.45 -1.21 -10.03
C ILE A 360 -17.36 -2.31 -11.11
N LYS A 361 -16.66 -2.00 -12.20
CA LYS A 361 -16.38 -2.98 -13.24
C LYS A 361 -15.39 -4.02 -12.69
N LYS A 362 -15.80 -5.29 -12.68
CA LYS A 362 -14.97 -6.41 -12.22
C LYS A 362 -13.74 -6.57 -13.11
N PRO A 363 -12.57 -6.89 -12.56
CA PRO A 363 -11.38 -7.11 -13.36
C PRO A 363 -11.42 -8.54 -13.94
N VAL A 364 -11.40 -8.66 -15.27
CA VAL A 364 -11.59 -9.94 -15.99
C VAL A 364 -10.36 -10.39 -16.78
N LYS A 365 -9.22 -9.70 -16.60
CA LYS A 365 -7.98 -10.01 -17.29
C LYS A 365 -6.96 -10.50 -16.27
N TYR A 366 -6.41 -11.68 -16.53
CA TYR A 366 -5.37 -12.29 -15.72
C TYR A 366 -4.05 -12.31 -16.48
N GLN A 367 -2.99 -11.91 -15.81
CA GLN A 367 -1.61 -12.17 -16.22
C GLN A 367 -1.13 -13.43 -15.51
N GLU A 368 -0.60 -14.38 -16.27
CA GLU A 368 -0.20 -15.69 -15.77
C GLU A 368 1.30 -15.73 -15.46
N ASP A 369 1.65 -16.36 -14.35
CA ASP A 369 3.02 -16.67 -13.94
C ASP A 369 3.03 -18.02 -13.21
N GLY A 370 3.22 -19.09 -13.97
CA GLY A 370 3.13 -20.46 -13.44
C GLY A 370 1.72 -20.80 -12.94
N ASP A 371 1.59 -21.13 -11.66
CA ASP A 371 0.33 -21.39 -10.98
C ASP A 371 -0.34 -20.11 -10.43
N LYS A 372 0.21 -18.92 -10.71
CA LYS A 372 -0.31 -17.64 -10.21
C LYS A 372 -0.95 -16.81 -11.31
N TYR A 373 -2.12 -16.25 -10.98
CA TYR A 373 -2.93 -15.44 -11.85
C TYR A 373 -3.17 -14.07 -11.23
N TYR A 374 -2.62 -13.05 -11.87
CA TYR A 374 -2.65 -11.67 -11.39
C TYR A 374 -3.70 -10.84 -12.11
N SER A 375 -4.55 -10.15 -11.35
CA SER A 375 -5.57 -9.24 -11.87
C SER A 375 -5.49 -7.90 -11.16
N ARG A 376 -5.69 -6.79 -11.89
CA ARG A 376 -5.57 -5.43 -11.35
C ARG A 376 -6.86 -4.64 -11.51
N LEU A 377 -7.24 -3.92 -10.46
CA LEU A 377 -8.38 -3.03 -10.42
C LEU A 377 -7.95 -1.64 -9.96
N VAL A 378 -8.28 -0.61 -10.73
CA VAL A 378 -8.01 0.79 -10.39
C VAL A 378 -9.29 1.45 -9.88
N LEU A 379 -9.28 1.88 -8.63
CA LEU A 379 -10.37 2.59 -7.97
C LEU A 379 -10.04 4.07 -7.91
N LYS A 380 -10.81 4.88 -8.65
CA LYS A 380 -10.62 6.34 -8.76
C LYS A 380 -11.73 7.15 -8.10
N LYS A 381 -12.89 6.54 -7.84
CA LYS A 381 -14.05 7.25 -7.32
C LYS A 381 -13.92 7.39 -5.81
N GLU A 382 -14.42 8.49 -5.28
CA GLU A 382 -14.55 8.65 -3.85
C GLU A 382 -15.60 7.68 -3.33
N ALA A 383 -15.24 6.90 -2.31
CA ALA A 383 -16.14 5.96 -1.67
C ALA A 383 -15.46 5.30 -0.47
N LYS A 384 -16.30 4.74 0.40
CA LYS A 384 -15.92 3.69 1.32
C LYS A 384 -15.94 2.35 0.57
N TYR A 385 -14.82 1.64 0.58
CA TYR A 385 -14.61 0.39 -0.16
C TYR A 385 -14.42 -0.79 0.78
N HIS A 386 -15.03 -1.92 0.40
CA HIS A 386 -14.82 -3.24 0.98
C HIS A 386 -14.85 -4.27 -0.17
N ILE A 387 -13.85 -5.14 -0.24
CA ILE A 387 -13.68 -6.08 -1.36
C ILE A 387 -13.62 -7.49 -0.82
N GLN A 388 -14.42 -8.38 -1.39
CA GLN A 388 -14.40 -9.81 -1.14
C GLN A 388 -14.22 -10.54 -2.47
N VAL A 389 -13.38 -11.58 -2.46
CA VAL A 389 -13.10 -12.40 -3.64
C VAL A 389 -13.16 -13.86 -3.25
N LYS A 390 -13.83 -14.64 -4.10
CA LYS A 390 -13.91 -16.09 -4.00
C LYS A 390 -13.74 -16.70 -5.38
N CYS A 391 -13.13 -17.87 -5.48
CA CYS A 391 -13.03 -18.56 -6.75
C CYS A 391 -13.24 -20.07 -6.60
N THR A 392 -13.56 -20.72 -7.71
CA THR A 392 -13.69 -22.17 -7.81
C THR A 392 -12.84 -22.64 -8.97
N ASP A 393 -12.05 -23.70 -8.78
CA ASP A 393 -11.23 -24.26 -9.85
C ASP A 393 -12.07 -25.17 -10.81
N LYS A 394 -11.38 -25.84 -11.72
CA LYS A 394 -12.00 -26.79 -12.66
C LYS A 394 -12.46 -28.09 -12.01
N ALA A 395 -11.84 -28.51 -10.90
CA ALA A 395 -12.21 -29.70 -10.13
C ALA A 395 -13.39 -29.46 -9.17
N GLY A 396 -13.77 -28.20 -8.97
CA GLY A 396 -14.83 -27.79 -8.05
C GLY A 396 -14.33 -27.43 -6.64
N ASN A 397 -13.02 -27.34 -6.40
CA ASN A 397 -12.51 -26.83 -5.13
C ASN A 397 -12.77 -25.34 -5.02
N VAL A 398 -13.25 -24.92 -3.86
CA VAL A 398 -13.70 -23.57 -3.60
C VAL A 398 -12.73 -22.91 -2.62
N SER A 399 -12.22 -21.73 -2.96
CA SER A 399 -11.33 -20.98 -2.08
C SER A 399 -12.06 -20.51 -0.81
N GLU A 400 -11.28 -20.22 0.23
CA GLU A 400 -11.75 -19.31 1.28
C GLU A 400 -12.07 -17.92 0.68
N THR A 401 -12.96 -17.18 1.33
CA THR A 401 -13.26 -15.79 0.94
C THR A 401 -12.12 -14.90 1.38
N ALA A 402 -11.34 -14.38 0.43
CA ALA A 402 -10.36 -13.35 0.73
C ALA A 402 -11.04 -11.98 0.78
N GLU A 403 -10.82 -11.23 1.85
CA GLU A 403 -11.42 -9.91 2.03
C GLU A 403 -10.43 -8.84 2.49
N THR A 404 -10.71 -7.60 2.10
CA THR A 404 -9.95 -6.42 2.54
C THR A 404 -10.61 -5.81 3.76
N LYS A 405 -9.84 -5.22 4.69
CA LYS A 405 -10.43 -4.24 5.61
C LYS A 405 -11.05 -3.08 4.83
N GLU A 406 -12.00 -2.39 5.44
CA GLU A 406 -12.57 -1.18 4.88
C GLU A 406 -11.49 -0.11 4.69
N PHE A 407 -11.54 0.60 3.56
CA PHE A 407 -10.70 1.77 3.28
C PHE A 407 -11.50 2.84 2.55
N ILE A 408 -11.02 4.09 2.63
CA ILE A 408 -11.74 5.24 2.09
C ILE A 408 -10.86 5.96 1.07
N ILE A 409 -11.40 6.19 -0.11
CA ILE A 409 -10.86 7.17 -1.06
C ILE A 409 -11.72 8.42 -0.93
N ASP A 410 -11.06 9.53 -0.59
CA ASP A 410 -11.67 10.84 -0.39
C ASP A 410 -10.75 11.90 -0.99
N THR A 411 -11.20 12.53 -2.07
CA THR A 411 -10.47 13.55 -2.82
C THR A 411 -11.08 14.94 -2.61
N THR A 412 -12.04 15.06 -1.69
CA THR A 412 -12.80 16.28 -1.44
C THR A 412 -12.02 17.12 -0.44
N THR A 413 -11.81 18.39 -0.77
CA THR A 413 -11.13 19.32 0.13
C THR A 413 -12.12 19.88 1.16
N PRO A 414 -11.72 20.08 2.43
CA PRO A 414 -12.59 20.65 3.44
C PRO A 414 -13.22 21.98 3.00
N ALA A 415 -14.55 22.07 3.12
CA ALA A 415 -15.32 23.24 2.72
C ALA A 415 -15.31 24.31 3.82
N VAL A 416 -14.92 25.54 3.46
CA VAL A 416 -14.87 26.68 4.38
C VAL A 416 -15.97 27.68 4.06
N HIS A 417 -16.82 27.96 5.06
CA HIS A 417 -17.83 29.02 5.02
C HIS A 417 -17.48 30.13 6.02
N ILE A 418 -17.54 31.39 5.56
CA ILE A 418 -17.30 32.58 6.39
C ILE A 418 -18.56 33.44 6.42
N ALA A 419 -18.97 33.82 7.64
CA ALA A 419 -20.09 34.71 7.88
C ALA A 419 -19.70 35.88 8.80
N GLY A 420 -20.57 36.89 8.86
CA GLY A 420 -20.35 38.12 9.64
C GLY A 420 -19.36 39.11 9.02
N VAL A 421 -18.41 38.62 8.22
CA VAL A 421 -17.48 39.44 7.43
C VAL A 421 -17.30 38.89 6.02
N LYS A 422 -16.92 39.74 5.06
CA LYS A 422 -16.60 39.36 3.68
C LYS A 422 -15.28 39.94 3.26
N GLN A 423 -14.67 39.32 2.25
CA GLN A 423 -13.44 39.81 1.63
C GLN A 423 -13.60 41.29 1.23
N ASN A 424 -12.69 42.11 1.74
CA ASN A 424 -12.58 43.55 1.54
C ASN A 424 -13.71 44.39 2.14
N GLY A 425 -14.58 43.81 2.97
CA GLY A 425 -15.65 44.54 3.64
C GLY A 425 -15.13 45.65 4.56
N ILE A 426 -15.90 46.74 4.68
CA ILE A 426 -15.66 47.83 5.63
C ILE A 426 -16.85 47.86 6.57
N TYR A 427 -16.59 47.76 7.87
CA TYR A 427 -17.61 47.61 8.89
C TYR A 427 -17.54 48.77 9.90
N GLN A 428 -18.69 49.36 10.18
CA GLN A 428 -18.88 50.45 11.13
C GLN A 428 -20.22 50.23 11.86
N GLY A 429 -20.24 50.31 13.20
CA GLY A 429 -21.45 50.12 13.99
C GLY A 429 -21.47 48.84 14.84
N LYS A 430 -22.66 48.47 15.32
CA LYS A 430 -22.83 47.66 16.54
C LYS A 430 -22.58 46.16 16.42
N LYS A 431 -22.58 45.53 15.23
CA LYS A 431 -22.44 44.06 15.13
C LYS A 431 -21.41 43.65 14.06
N ILE A 432 -20.20 43.33 14.52
CA ILE A 432 -19.10 42.79 13.72
C ILE A 432 -18.64 41.51 14.42
N MET A 433 -19.27 40.39 14.06
CA MET A 433 -19.08 39.08 14.68
C MET A 433 -18.62 38.07 13.62
N PRO A 434 -17.32 38.00 13.30
CA PRO A 434 -16.82 37.06 12.32
C PRO A 434 -17.10 35.60 12.72
N GLN A 435 -17.42 34.76 11.74
CA GLN A 435 -17.65 33.33 11.93
C GLN A 435 -16.91 32.56 10.84
N VAL A 436 -16.31 31.43 11.22
CA VAL A 436 -15.72 30.47 10.28
C VAL A 436 -16.30 29.10 10.59
N ILE A 437 -16.78 28.41 9.57
CA ILE A 437 -17.28 27.04 9.64
C ILE A 437 -16.49 26.22 8.62
N CYS A 438 -15.75 25.22 9.09
CA CYS A 438 -15.06 24.23 8.27
C CYS A 438 -15.82 22.92 8.33
N LYS A 439 -16.16 22.33 7.18
CA LYS A 439 -16.93 21.08 7.09
C LYS A 439 -16.27 20.11 6.13
N ASP A 440 -16.17 18.87 6.55
CA ASP A 440 -15.71 17.75 5.72
C ASP A 440 -16.24 16.42 6.30
N GLN A 441 -16.57 15.44 5.45
CA GLN A 441 -17.08 14.14 5.90
C GLN A 441 -16.03 13.36 6.72
N TYR A 442 -14.75 13.55 6.43
CA TYR A 442 -13.64 12.87 7.09
C TYR A 442 -12.63 13.86 7.67
N LEU A 443 -13.13 14.97 8.23
CA LEU A 443 -12.33 16.07 8.77
C LEU A 443 -11.30 15.59 9.82
N ASP A 444 -10.05 16.04 9.67
CA ASP A 444 -9.04 15.95 10.72
C ASP A 444 -9.11 17.23 11.56
N ARG A 445 -9.94 17.18 12.61
CA ARG A 445 -10.25 18.32 13.48
C ARG A 445 -9.02 18.90 14.17
N GLU A 446 -8.04 18.06 14.47
CA GLU A 446 -6.80 18.47 15.15
C GLU A 446 -5.90 19.30 14.23
N SER A 447 -6.00 19.09 12.91
CA SER A 447 -5.28 19.90 11.92
C SER A 447 -5.89 21.29 11.69
N VAL A 448 -7.13 21.54 12.13
CA VAL A 448 -7.86 22.77 11.82
C VAL A 448 -7.42 23.93 12.74
N GLU A 449 -6.61 24.82 12.18
CA GLU A 449 -6.15 26.05 12.81
C GLU A 449 -6.92 27.26 12.27
N ILE A 450 -7.61 27.99 13.13
CA ILE A 450 -8.36 29.20 12.75
C ILE A 450 -7.88 30.37 13.59
N SER A 451 -7.54 31.50 12.96
CA SER A 451 -7.08 32.70 13.65
C SER A 451 -7.66 33.99 13.08
N LEU A 452 -7.97 34.94 13.96
CA LEU A 452 -8.32 36.32 13.64
C LEU A 452 -7.17 37.22 14.08
N LYS A 453 -6.61 38.00 13.15
CA LYS A 453 -5.47 38.88 13.42
C LYS A 453 -5.77 40.29 12.93
N LYS A 454 -5.39 41.28 13.74
CA LYS A 454 -5.33 42.69 13.31
C LYS A 454 -3.94 42.94 12.72
N ILE A 455 -3.87 43.60 11.57
CA ILE A 455 -2.63 43.86 10.82
C ILE A 455 -1.83 45.01 11.46
N ASP A 456 -2.53 45.88 12.17
CA ASP A 456 -2.04 47.13 12.72
C ASP A 456 -1.19 46.86 13.98
N ASP A 457 0.12 46.64 13.79
CA ASP A 457 1.18 47.17 14.67
C ASP A 457 2.58 46.71 14.22
N ARG A 458 3.55 47.63 14.39
CA ARG A 458 5.00 47.38 14.32
C ARG A 458 5.53 46.44 15.43
N ASN A 459 4.63 45.87 16.22
CA ASN A 459 4.83 44.74 17.12
C ASN A 459 3.51 43.96 17.14
N VAL A 460 3.53 42.70 16.72
CA VAL A 460 2.33 41.84 16.71
C VAL A 460 1.87 41.63 18.15
N LEU A 461 1.02 42.52 18.66
CA LEU A 461 0.24 42.22 19.85
C LEU A 461 -0.70 41.08 19.46
N LYS A 462 -0.35 39.85 19.86
CA LYS A 462 -1.29 38.73 19.97
C LYS A 462 -2.34 39.12 21.01
N LYS A 463 -3.27 40.00 20.65
CA LYS A 463 -4.48 40.16 21.43
C LYS A 463 -5.37 38.99 21.07
N GLU A 464 -5.51 38.04 21.99
CA GLU A 464 -6.49 36.97 21.86
C GLU A 464 -7.88 37.59 21.90
N TRP A 465 -8.57 37.54 20.78
CA TRP A 465 -9.98 37.90 20.68
C TRP A 465 -10.78 36.76 21.28
N SER A 466 -11.76 37.06 22.13
CA SER A 466 -12.67 36.03 22.65
C SER A 466 -13.50 35.44 21.51
N TYR A 467 -13.63 34.12 21.53
CA TYR A 467 -14.44 33.35 20.59
C TYR A 467 -15.01 32.11 21.27
N GLU A 468 -16.09 31.60 20.70
CA GLU A 468 -16.64 30.28 20.99
C GLU A 468 -16.20 29.31 19.90
N ARG A 469 -15.74 28.13 20.30
CA ARG A 469 -15.36 27.02 19.40
C ARG A 469 -16.27 25.84 19.66
N ALA A 470 -16.97 25.41 18.61
CA ALA A 470 -17.84 24.25 18.63
C ALA A 470 -17.32 23.22 17.61
N GLU A 471 -17.28 21.96 18.01
CA GLU A 471 -16.80 20.87 17.17
C GLU A 471 -17.78 19.70 17.18
N SER A 472 -17.97 19.11 16.01
CA SER A 472 -18.57 17.80 15.81
C SER A 472 -17.64 16.96 14.95
N GLU A 473 -17.95 15.68 14.73
CA GLU A 473 -17.11 14.75 13.96
C GLU A 473 -16.66 15.33 12.61
N ASN A 474 -17.54 16.05 11.92
CA ASN A 474 -17.37 16.51 10.55
C ASN A 474 -17.33 18.04 10.42
N THR A 475 -17.24 18.77 11.54
CA THR A 475 -17.34 20.24 11.52
C THR A 475 -16.53 20.88 12.63
N VAL A 476 -15.76 21.91 12.29
CA VAL A 476 -15.16 22.85 13.23
C VAL A 476 -15.73 24.23 12.98
N GLN A 477 -16.33 24.83 14.01
CA GLN A 477 -16.92 26.16 13.95
C GLN A 477 -16.28 27.07 14.99
N VAL A 478 -15.88 28.27 14.56
CA VAL A 478 -15.38 29.34 15.44
C VAL A 478 -16.21 30.60 15.21
N GLN A 479 -16.75 31.15 16.29
CA GLN A 479 -17.52 32.39 16.31
C GLN A 479 -16.83 33.39 17.22
N TRP A 480 -16.34 34.49 16.68
CA TRP A 480 -15.78 35.57 17.50
C TRP A 480 -16.87 36.44 18.10
N ASP A 481 -16.56 36.98 19.28
CA ASP A 481 -17.33 38.05 19.89
C ASP A 481 -17.42 39.27 18.99
N ASN A 482 -18.41 40.10 19.28
CA ASN A 482 -18.56 41.39 18.61
C ASN A 482 -17.33 42.27 18.84
N ILE A 483 -16.66 42.68 17.76
CA ILE A 483 -15.59 43.68 17.85
C ILE A 483 -16.21 44.99 18.33
N LYS A 484 -15.97 45.36 19.60
CA LYS A 484 -16.56 46.55 20.23
C LYS A 484 -15.81 47.83 19.86
N LYS A 485 -16.49 48.97 19.93
CA LYS A 485 -15.89 50.31 19.78
C LYS A 485 -14.91 50.56 20.92
N THR A 486 -13.62 50.41 20.65
CA THR A 486 -12.55 50.63 21.63
C THR A 486 -11.45 51.47 21.01
N GLU A 487 -10.44 51.87 21.79
CA GLU A 487 -9.35 52.66 21.25
C GLU A 487 -8.53 51.95 20.16
N ASN A 488 -8.58 50.62 20.12
CA ASN A 488 -7.77 49.78 19.23
C ASN A 488 -8.60 48.94 18.25
N SER A 489 -9.92 49.15 18.17
CA SER A 489 -10.82 48.36 17.31
C SER A 489 -10.75 48.71 15.83
N ASP A 490 -10.33 49.93 15.50
CA ASP A 490 -10.27 50.38 14.11
C ASP A 490 -8.98 49.86 13.48
N GLY A 491 -9.06 49.31 12.28
CA GLY A 491 -7.90 48.74 11.61
C GLY A 491 -8.26 47.74 10.52
N ILE A 492 -7.23 47.14 9.94
CA ILE A 492 -7.34 46.07 8.96
C ILE A 492 -7.18 44.73 9.68
N TYR A 493 -8.07 43.79 9.40
CA TYR A 493 -8.14 42.48 10.01
C TYR A 493 -8.03 41.41 8.93
N TYR A 494 -7.52 40.23 9.29
CA TYR A 494 -7.66 39.04 8.47
C TYR A 494 -8.01 37.82 9.31
N LEU A 495 -8.93 37.02 8.76
CA LEU A 495 -9.20 35.67 9.17
C LEU A 495 -8.33 34.74 8.35
N GLN A 496 -7.65 33.81 9.00
CA GLN A 496 -6.89 32.76 8.36
C GLN A 496 -7.35 31.41 8.89
N ILE A 497 -7.58 30.47 7.99
CA ILE A 497 -7.85 29.08 8.33
C ILE A 497 -6.87 28.19 7.58
N LYS A 498 -6.36 27.17 8.27
CA LYS A 498 -5.60 26.07 7.72
C LYS A 498 -6.18 24.78 8.29
N GLY A 499 -5.99 23.69 7.56
CA GLY A 499 -6.46 22.38 7.99
C GLY A 499 -6.54 21.43 6.81
N GLN A 500 -6.75 20.17 7.14
CA GLN A 500 -6.90 19.07 6.20
C GLN A 500 -7.92 18.06 6.72
N ASP A 501 -8.31 17.13 5.86
CA ASP A 501 -9.02 15.92 6.28
C ASP A 501 -8.04 14.78 6.61
N LYS A 502 -8.58 13.62 6.98
CA LYS A 502 -7.82 12.39 7.26
C LYS A 502 -7.15 11.78 6.03
N ALA A 503 -7.65 12.08 4.82
CA ALA A 503 -7.05 11.64 3.55
C ALA A 503 -5.88 12.53 3.10
N GLY A 504 -5.70 13.68 3.75
CA GLY A 504 -4.68 14.67 3.49
C GLY A 504 -5.06 15.73 2.45
N ASN A 505 -6.34 15.90 2.10
CA ASN A 505 -6.75 17.04 1.28
C ASN A 505 -6.70 18.32 2.13
N LYS A 506 -6.00 19.34 1.63
CA LYS A 506 -5.70 20.56 2.39
C LYS A 506 -6.56 21.73 1.94
N ILE A 507 -7.06 22.49 2.91
CA ILE A 507 -7.54 23.85 2.64
C ILE A 507 -6.39 24.63 2.01
N LYS A 508 -6.70 25.44 1.00
CA LYS A 508 -5.71 26.25 0.28
C LYS A 508 -4.82 27.03 1.26
N ASP A 509 -3.49 26.87 1.15
CA ASP A 509 -2.51 27.38 2.14
C ASP A 509 -2.61 28.89 2.44
N ASP A 510 -3.06 29.66 1.45
CA ASP A 510 -3.21 31.12 1.48
C ASP A 510 -4.65 31.59 1.76
N PHE A 511 -5.57 30.69 2.14
CA PHE A 511 -6.95 31.04 2.38
C PHE A 511 -7.07 32.03 3.55
N LYS A 512 -7.39 33.28 3.22
CA LYS A 512 -7.60 34.37 4.17
C LYS A 512 -8.72 35.29 3.72
N VAL A 513 -9.49 35.78 4.69
CA VAL A 513 -10.47 36.85 4.48
C VAL A 513 -9.99 38.13 5.15
N VAL A 514 -9.69 39.16 4.37
CA VAL A 514 -9.27 40.49 4.84
C VAL A 514 -10.47 41.41 4.92
N PHE A 515 -10.66 42.11 6.04
CA PHE A 515 -11.73 43.09 6.23
C PHE A 515 -11.25 44.28 7.06
N ARG A 516 -12.02 45.37 7.10
CA ARG A 516 -11.67 46.63 7.77
C ARG A 516 -12.74 47.03 8.75
N VAL A 517 -12.32 47.51 9.91
CA VAL A 517 -13.21 48.02 10.98
C VAL A 517 -12.94 49.51 11.18
N ASN A 518 -14.00 50.33 11.16
CA ASN A 518 -13.96 51.79 11.25
C ASN A 518 -15.06 52.32 12.19
N GLN A 519 -14.99 52.01 13.49
CA GLN A 519 -16.01 52.39 14.46
C GLN A 519 -15.89 53.81 15.01
N ARG A 520 -14.70 54.43 14.96
CA ARG A 520 -14.45 55.78 15.49
C ARG A 520 -14.35 56.84 14.40
N GLY A 521 -14.15 56.42 13.14
CA GLY A 521 -13.94 57.32 12.02
C GLY A 521 -12.47 57.73 11.90
N ALA A 522 -12.23 58.90 11.32
CA ALA A 522 -10.88 59.44 11.18
C ALA A 522 -10.23 59.78 12.53
N ASP A 523 -8.96 59.40 12.69
CA ASP A 523 -8.11 59.84 13.79
C ASP A 523 -7.26 61.04 13.34
N PHE A 524 -7.34 62.14 14.10
CA PHE A 524 -6.58 63.38 13.83
C PHE A 524 -5.34 63.46 14.75
N ILE A 525 -4.16 63.28 14.16
CA ILE A 525 -2.88 63.10 14.83
C ILE A 525 -2.04 64.37 14.68
N LEU A 526 -1.63 64.93 15.83
CA LEU A 526 -0.76 66.10 15.94
C LEU A 526 0.65 65.66 16.33
N SER A 527 1.67 66.38 15.84
CA SER A 527 3.03 66.20 16.37
C SER A 527 3.11 66.65 17.83
N HIS A 528 3.97 66.01 18.63
CA HIS A 528 4.18 66.38 20.03
C HIS A 528 4.58 67.85 20.19
N ALA A 529 5.45 68.34 19.30
CA ALA A 529 5.89 69.74 19.27
C ALA A 529 4.71 70.71 19.02
N LEU A 530 3.86 70.42 18.03
CA LEU A 530 2.68 71.24 17.75
C LEU A 530 1.68 71.21 18.91
N LYS A 531 1.40 70.02 19.46
CA LYS A 531 0.51 69.87 20.63
C LYS A 531 1.01 70.71 21.80
N LYS A 532 2.31 70.65 22.12
CA LYS A 532 2.93 71.47 23.19
C LYS A 532 2.83 72.97 22.90
N LYS A 533 2.98 73.40 21.63
CA LYS A 533 2.85 74.81 21.24
C LYS A 533 1.39 75.29 21.40
N ILE A 534 0.43 74.60 20.81
CA ILE A 534 -1.00 74.97 20.86
C ILE A 534 -1.54 74.95 22.30
N ASN A 535 -1.07 74.03 23.15
CA ASN A 535 -1.48 73.97 24.56
C ASN A 535 -1.12 75.23 25.38
N LYS A 536 -0.19 76.09 24.90
CA LYS A 536 0.07 77.40 25.55
C LYS A 536 -1.09 78.38 25.39
N TYR A 537 -1.96 78.14 24.42
CA TYR A 537 -3.10 78.97 24.01
C TYR A 537 -2.72 80.37 23.49
N TYR A 538 -1.94 81.16 24.24
CA TYR A 538 -1.41 82.46 23.80
C TYR A 538 -0.03 82.29 23.15
N LEU A 539 0.14 82.77 21.93
CA LEU A 539 1.33 82.57 21.11
C LEU A 539 1.88 83.91 20.62
N LYS A 540 3.12 84.22 21.01
CA LYS A 540 3.89 85.35 20.44
C LYS A 540 4.14 85.25 18.94
N GLU A 541 4.23 84.02 18.42
CA GLU A 541 4.47 83.78 17.01
C GLU A 541 3.48 82.79 16.41
N ALA A 542 2.98 83.14 15.23
CA ALA A 542 2.17 82.29 14.36
C ALA A 542 2.71 80.84 14.30
N PRO A 543 1.88 79.81 14.60
CA PRO A 543 2.29 78.42 14.49
C PRO A 543 2.29 77.97 13.02
N LYS A 544 3.15 77.00 12.69
CA LYS A 544 2.97 76.16 11.51
C LYS A 544 2.13 74.95 11.94
N ILE A 545 1.00 74.71 11.29
CA ILE A 545 0.12 73.59 11.63
C ILE A 545 0.29 72.50 10.59
N LYS A 546 0.78 71.34 11.03
CA LYS A 546 0.79 70.09 10.27
C LYS A 546 0.01 69.05 11.05
N LEU A 547 -1.13 68.66 10.51
CA LEU A 547 -2.01 67.65 11.10
C LEU A 547 -2.13 66.48 10.13
N ARG A 548 -2.06 65.26 10.67
CA ARG A 548 -2.27 64.02 9.93
C ARG A 548 -3.62 63.43 10.31
N GLU A 549 -4.52 63.31 9.36
CA GLU A 549 -5.70 62.46 9.45
C GLU A 549 -5.34 61.05 9.01
N GLN A 550 -5.85 60.04 9.72
CA GLN A 550 -5.64 58.63 9.41
C GLN A 550 -6.98 57.87 9.52
N CYS A 551 -7.33 57.08 8.49
CA CYS A 551 -8.56 56.27 8.47
C CYS A 551 -8.39 55.00 7.62
N VAL A 552 -9.08 53.91 7.95
CA VAL A 552 -9.05 52.66 7.15
C VAL A 552 -9.87 52.73 5.85
N LYS A 553 -10.62 53.83 5.67
CA LYS A 553 -11.39 54.14 4.47
C LYS A 553 -11.13 55.57 4.02
N GLN A 554 -11.50 55.87 2.78
CA GLN A 554 -11.56 57.25 2.32
C GLN A 554 -12.67 58.00 3.07
N THR A 555 -12.37 59.25 3.39
CA THR A 555 -13.21 60.21 4.10
C THR A 555 -13.43 61.42 3.20
N LYS A 556 -14.50 62.17 3.41
CA LYS A 556 -14.66 63.51 2.82
C LYS A 556 -14.09 64.53 3.81
N SER A 557 -13.02 65.23 3.39
CA SER A 557 -12.19 66.02 4.30
C SER A 557 -12.20 67.50 3.95
N ARG A 558 -12.30 68.37 4.97
CA ARG A 558 -12.15 69.82 4.83
C ARG A 558 -11.56 70.43 6.09
N ALA A 559 -10.99 71.63 5.99
CA ALA A 559 -10.62 72.40 7.16
C ALA A 559 -10.96 73.89 7.02
N VAL A 560 -11.35 74.49 8.14
CA VAL A 560 -11.82 75.88 8.22
C VAL A 560 -10.99 76.62 9.27
N ILE A 561 -10.53 77.82 8.93
CA ILE A 561 -9.88 78.77 9.85
C ILE A 561 -10.84 79.94 10.06
N LEU A 562 -11.22 80.16 11.32
CA LEU A 562 -11.86 81.39 11.77
C LEU A 562 -10.82 82.25 12.52
N LYS A 563 -10.90 83.57 12.33
CA LYS A 563 -10.18 84.58 13.12
C LYS A 563 -11.22 85.50 13.74
N ASP A 564 -11.19 85.69 15.06
CA ASP A 564 -12.14 86.54 15.80
C ASP A 564 -13.61 86.21 15.48
N ASN A 565 -13.88 84.90 15.33
CA ASN A 565 -15.16 84.31 14.91
C ASN A 565 -15.61 84.61 13.47
N GLU A 566 -14.79 85.27 12.65
CA GLU A 566 -15.05 85.47 11.22
C GLU A 566 -14.30 84.43 10.37
N GLU A 567 -14.93 83.94 9.31
CA GLU A 567 -14.29 83.00 8.39
C GLU A 567 -13.15 83.66 7.63
N ARG A 568 -11.96 83.09 7.76
CA ARG A 568 -10.76 83.59 7.10
C ARG A 568 -10.35 82.76 5.90
N LYS A 569 -10.45 81.43 6.03
CA LYS A 569 -9.98 80.50 5.01
C LYS A 569 -10.65 79.14 5.15
N VAL A 570 -11.15 78.62 4.04
CA VAL A 570 -11.63 77.25 3.91
C VAL A 570 -10.71 76.54 2.92
N ILE A 571 -10.21 75.36 3.30
CA ILE A 571 -9.55 74.45 2.37
C ILE A 571 -10.43 73.22 2.14
N GLY A 572 -10.76 72.99 0.88
CA GLY A 572 -11.43 71.78 0.41
C GLY A 572 -10.45 70.65 0.15
N GLU A 573 -10.99 69.51 -0.28
CA GLU A 573 -10.25 68.27 -0.48
C GLU A 573 -9.07 68.39 -1.46
N SER A 574 -9.20 69.22 -2.51
CA SER A 574 -8.15 69.44 -3.52
C SER A 574 -6.87 70.07 -2.97
N SER A 575 -6.95 70.74 -1.82
CA SER A 575 -5.80 71.38 -1.15
C SER A 575 -5.17 70.51 -0.07
N ILE A 576 -5.73 69.32 0.18
CA ILE A 576 -5.28 68.36 1.18
C ILE A 576 -4.46 67.29 0.47
N THR A 577 -3.19 67.14 0.84
CA THR A 577 -2.36 66.06 0.30
C THR A 577 -2.82 64.73 0.89
N SER A 578 -3.11 63.75 0.03
CA SER A 578 -3.51 62.40 0.44
C SER A 578 -2.46 61.38 0.03
N SER A 579 -2.32 60.34 0.83
CA SER A 579 -1.45 59.19 0.55
C SER A 579 -2.07 57.92 1.11
N VAL A 580 -1.87 56.80 0.43
CA VAL A 580 -2.24 55.48 0.95
C VAL A 580 -0.98 54.80 1.44
N ILE A 581 -0.92 54.49 2.74
CA ILE A 581 0.13 53.63 3.28
C ILE A 581 -0.34 52.19 3.10
N ALA A 582 0.07 51.58 1.99
CA ALA A 582 -0.17 50.17 1.74
C ALA A 582 0.49 49.34 2.85
N ASP A 583 -0.29 48.48 3.49
CA ASP A 583 0.23 47.51 4.41
C ASP A 583 0.75 46.30 3.63
N LYS A 584 2.06 46.06 3.71
CA LYS A 584 2.75 44.96 3.01
C LYS A 584 2.13 43.59 3.29
N LYS A 585 1.50 43.37 4.45
CA LYS A 585 0.87 42.10 4.84
C LYS A 585 -0.56 41.95 4.32
N SER A 586 -1.23 43.05 4.01
CA SER A 586 -2.59 43.03 3.46
C SER A 586 -2.61 42.85 1.94
N GLU A 587 -1.45 42.92 1.28
CA GLU A 587 -1.20 42.81 -0.17
C GLU A 587 -1.91 43.86 -1.06
N ARG A 588 -2.95 44.53 -0.55
CA ARG A 588 -3.81 45.43 -1.34
C ARG A 588 -4.39 46.63 -0.56
N TYR A 589 -4.39 46.57 0.77
CA TYR A 589 -5.07 47.56 1.61
C TYR A 589 -4.10 48.37 2.45
N GLY A 590 -4.56 49.54 2.89
CA GLY A 590 -3.71 50.47 3.59
C GLY A 590 -4.51 51.48 4.37
N TRP A 591 -3.81 52.19 5.23
CA TRP A 591 -4.36 53.36 5.89
C TRP A 591 -4.38 54.52 4.90
N TYR A 592 -5.54 55.16 4.78
CA TYR A 592 -5.67 56.44 4.11
C TYR A 592 -5.17 57.51 5.06
N GLU A 593 -4.12 58.21 4.65
CA GLU A 593 -3.60 59.34 5.38
C GLU A 593 -3.82 60.63 4.58
N LYS A 594 -4.27 61.67 5.27
CA LYS A 594 -4.44 63.01 4.72
C LYS A 594 -3.68 64.01 5.56
N TYR A 595 -3.04 64.98 4.90
CA TYR A 595 -2.16 65.94 5.54
C TYR A 595 -2.68 67.36 5.34
N TYR A 596 -3.02 68.00 6.45
CA TYR A 596 -3.41 69.40 6.48
C TYR A 596 -2.18 70.23 6.83
N ASN A 597 -1.79 71.13 5.93
CA ASN A 597 -0.61 71.97 6.09
C ASN A 597 -1.03 73.45 6.02
N PHE A 598 -0.99 74.13 7.16
CA PHE A 598 -1.14 75.58 7.23
C PHE A 598 0.19 76.22 7.60
N ALA A 599 0.57 77.22 6.81
CA ALA A 599 1.82 77.96 6.99
C ALA A 599 1.66 79.05 8.05
N LYS A 600 2.79 79.60 8.53
CA LYS A 600 2.75 80.72 9.49
C LYS A 600 1.91 81.90 8.97
N LYS A 601 1.95 82.17 7.65
CA LYS A 601 1.17 83.23 7.00
C LYS A 601 -0.34 83.13 7.14
N ASP A 602 -0.86 81.91 7.31
CA ASP A 602 -2.29 81.71 7.55
C ASP A 602 -2.73 82.29 8.91
N PHE A 603 -1.78 82.51 9.84
CA PHE A 603 -1.97 83.00 11.21
C PHE A 603 -1.13 84.25 11.53
N GLU A 604 -0.70 85.02 10.51
CA GLU A 604 0.21 86.15 10.70
C GLU A 604 -0.40 87.37 11.40
N ARG A 605 -1.72 87.58 11.26
CA ARG A 605 -2.42 88.69 11.92
C ARG A 605 -2.68 88.33 13.38
N GLU A 606 -2.64 89.29 14.28
CA GLU A 606 -3.09 89.05 15.66
C GLU A 606 -4.58 88.74 15.69
N GLY A 607 -5.02 87.81 16.54
CA GLY A 607 -6.40 87.32 16.56
C GLY A 607 -6.59 86.07 17.42
N ASP A 608 -7.85 85.81 17.82
CA ASP A 608 -8.29 84.50 18.30
C ASP A 608 -8.56 83.59 17.10
N TYR A 609 -7.80 82.51 16.98
CA TYR A 609 -7.91 81.56 15.89
C TYR A 609 -8.58 80.27 16.33
N ARG A 610 -9.56 79.86 15.52
CA ARG A 610 -10.20 78.53 15.58
C ARG A 610 -9.96 77.79 14.29
N VAL A 611 -9.30 76.63 14.37
CA VAL A 611 -9.03 75.78 13.20
C VAL A 611 -9.78 74.46 13.38
N THR A 612 -10.78 74.23 12.54
CA THR A 612 -11.61 73.03 12.55
C THR A 612 -11.23 72.13 11.39
N PHE A 613 -10.84 70.90 11.70
CA PHE A 613 -10.59 69.82 10.75
C PHE A 613 -11.79 68.88 10.76
N GLN A 614 -12.32 68.55 9.59
CA GLN A 614 -13.47 67.67 9.46
C GLN A 614 -13.16 66.54 8.49
N ALA A 615 -13.57 65.33 8.88
CA ALA A 615 -13.48 64.12 8.09
C ALA A 615 -14.79 63.34 8.29
N ASP A 616 -15.64 63.32 7.27
CA ASP A 616 -17.03 62.88 7.36
C ASP A 616 -17.76 63.58 8.55
N ALA A 617 -18.30 62.81 9.48
CA ALA A 617 -18.97 63.31 10.69
C ALA A 617 -18.01 63.58 11.87
N LYS A 618 -16.71 63.33 11.71
CA LYS A 618 -15.72 63.50 12.78
C LYS A 618 -15.03 64.85 12.64
N GLU A 619 -14.90 65.57 13.75
CA GLU A 619 -14.24 66.86 13.79
C GLU A 619 -13.15 66.93 14.85
N LYS A 620 -12.12 67.72 14.57
CA LYS A 620 -11.08 68.11 15.52
C LYS A 620 -10.88 69.60 15.45
N GLU A 621 -10.93 70.26 16.61
CA GLU A 621 -10.74 71.70 16.71
C GLU A 621 -9.41 72.01 17.42
N LEU A 622 -8.72 73.05 16.95
CA LEU A 622 -7.59 73.70 17.62
C LEU A 622 -7.95 75.16 17.88
N ARG A 623 -7.67 75.66 19.08
CA ARG A 623 -7.84 77.08 19.45
C ARG A 623 -6.54 77.65 20.00
N PHE A 624 -6.20 78.86 19.58
CA PHE A 624 -5.06 79.63 20.08
C PHE A 624 -5.19 81.10 19.68
N VAL A 625 -4.60 81.98 20.48
CA VAL A 625 -4.49 83.42 20.21
C VAL A 625 -3.08 83.70 19.69
N VAL A 626 -2.97 84.43 18.58
CA VAL A 626 -1.71 85.04 18.16
C VAL A 626 -1.72 86.48 18.63
N ASP A 627 -0.76 86.81 19.48
CA ASP A 627 -0.65 88.12 20.09
C ASP A 627 0.83 88.55 20.08
N LYS A 628 1.13 89.66 19.41
CA LYS A 628 2.48 90.21 19.22
C LYS A 628 2.61 91.60 19.86
N THR A 629 1.55 92.11 20.47
CA THR A 629 1.48 93.47 20.98
C THR A 629 1.76 93.42 22.48
N PRO A 630 2.79 94.12 22.97
CA PRO A 630 3.04 94.16 24.41
C PRO A 630 1.93 94.93 25.14
N PRO A 631 1.74 94.66 26.45
CA PRO A 631 0.84 95.44 27.28
C PRO A 631 1.17 96.94 27.23
N VAL A 632 0.15 97.78 27.35
CA VAL A 632 0.29 99.22 27.54
C VAL A 632 0.21 99.52 29.02
N VAL A 633 1.21 100.25 29.53
CA VAL A 633 1.27 100.69 30.92
C VAL A 633 1.26 102.22 30.95
N HIS A 634 0.44 102.79 31.83
CA HIS A 634 0.44 104.21 32.11
C HIS A 634 0.63 104.45 33.61
N ILE A 635 1.68 105.20 33.96
CA ILE A 635 1.89 105.68 35.32
C ILE A 635 1.23 107.06 35.44
N GLY A 636 0.22 107.17 36.29
CA GLY A 636 -0.45 108.43 36.61
C GLY A 636 0.04 109.01 37.92
N ASN A 637 -0.02 110.34 38.03
CA ASN A 637 0.36 111.10 39.22
C ASN A 637 1.87 110.97 39.57
N LEU A 638 2.78 110.93 38.58
CA LEU A 638 4.25 110.95 38.79
C LEU A 638 4.96 111.87 37.78
N ASP A 639 4.37 113.02 37.49
CA ASP A 639 4.81 113.97 36.47
C ASP A 639 5.73 115.10 36.99
N LYS A 640 5.78 115.33 38.30
CA LYS A 640 6.65 116.36 38.90
C LYS A 640 8.01 115.77 39.23
N GLN A 641 9.06 116.60 39.11
CA GLN A 641 10.40 116.20 39.55
C GLN A 641 10.48 116.09 41.09
N ILE A 642 9.68 116.87 41.82
CA ILE A 642 9.71 116.92 43.28
C ILE A 642 8.28 116.99 43.84
N TYR A 643 8.04 116.22 44.89
CA TYR A 643 6.79 116.11 45.65
C TYR A 643 7.07 116.39 47.14
N GLU A 644 6.34 117.34 47.72
CA GLU A 644 6.55 117.83 49.09
C GLU A 644 5.53 117.21 50.07
N GLU A 645 5.76 115.94 50.40
CA GLU A 645 4.87 115.13 51.24
C GLU A 645 5.59 113.90 51.82
N LYS A 646 4.99 113.27 52.84
CA LYS A 646 5.55 112.09 53.52
C LYS A 646 5.45 110.82 52.66
N GLU A 647 4.37 110.72 51.90
CA GLU A 647 4.03 109.59 51.05
C GLU A 647 3.27 110.12 49.84
N HIS A 648 3.70 109.75 48.64
CA HIS A 648 3.05 110.15 47.40
C HIS A 648 2.42 108.94 46.71
N GLU A 649 1.09 108.97 46.54
CA GLU A 649 0.33 107.92 45.87
C GLU A 649 0.37 108.13 44.35
N PHE A 650 0.63 107.05 43.61
CA PHE A 650 0.57 107.02 42.17
C PHE A 650 -0.20 105.81 41.66
N THR A 651 -0.75 105.93 40.46
CA THR A 651 -1.56 104.90 39.83
C THR A 651 -0.81 104.25 38.69
N ILE A 652 -1.03 102.95 38.50
CA ILE A 652 -0.52 102.20 37.36
C ILE A 652 -1.72 101.59 36.66
N ARG A 653 -1.99 102.02 35.43
CA ARG A 653 -3.00 101.41 34.57
C ARG A 653 -2.32 100.45 33.60
N VAL A 654 -2.79 99.21 33.49
CA VAL A 654 -2.23 98.21 32.57
C VAL A 654 -3.32 97.64 31.69
N MET A 655 -3.21 97.82 30.38
CA MET A 655 -4.15 97.29 29.40
C MET A 655 -3.42 96.38 28.42
N ASP A 656 -4.12 95.39 27.91
CA ASP A 656 -3.60 94.44 26.93
C ASP A 656 -4.71 94.10 25.92
N ASN A 657 -4.35 93.90 24.66
CA ASN A 657 -5.31 93.60 23.58
C ASN A 657 -5.87 92.17 23.69
N TYR A 658 -5.21 91.24 24.39
CA TYR A 658 -5.71 89.87 24.58
C TYR A 658 -5.67 89.38 26.03
N ALA A 659 -4.49 89.27 26.63
CA ALA A 659 -4.36 88.82 28.01
C ALA A 659 -3.05 89.26 28.68
N PHE A 660 -3.18 90.21 29.59
CA PHE A 660 -2.14 90.56 30.54
C PHE A 660 -1.75 89.36 31.44
N LYS A 661 -0.45 89.20 31.71
CA LYS A 661 0.08 88.17 32.62
C LYS A 661 0.51 88.78 33.95
N GLU A 662 1.52 89.65 33.93
CA GLU A 662 2.11 90.24 35.12
C GLU A 662 2.96 91.49 34.80
N LEU A 663 3.10 92.37 35.78
CA LEU A 663 3.95 93.55 35.77
C LEU A 663 4.89 93.49 36.97
N GLU A 664 6.18 93.58 36.70
CA GLU A 664 7.23 93.72 37.72
C GLU A 664 7.53 95.20 37.91
N LEU A 665 7.11 95.78 39.03
CA LEU A 665 7.36 97.16 39.40
C LEU A 665 8.62 97.24 40.27
N TYR A 666 9.53 98.13 39.90
CA TYR A 666 10.75 98.42 40.65
C TYR A 666 10.71 99.87 41.11
N MET A 667 10.81 100.07 42.42
CA MET A 667 10.97 101.39 43.04
C MET A 667 12.37 101.42 43.66
N GLU A 668 13.22 102.29 43.13
CA GLU A 668 14.65 102.30 43.41
C GLU A 668 15.08 103.66 43.94
N THR A 669 15.88 103.71 45.00
CA THR A 669 16.50 104.96 45.48
C THR A 669 17.91 105.10 44.94
N ASP A 670 18.33 106.32 44.61
CA ASP A 670 19.70 106.63 44.18
C ASP A 670 20.75 106.20 45.23
N ARG A 671 22.00 106.07 44.78
CA ARG A 671 23.10 105.60 45.65
C ARG A 671 23.32 106.57 46.81
N ASP A 672 23.49 106.02 48.01
CA ASP A 672 23.98 106.80 49.15
C ASP A 672 25.50 107.10 49.03
N ILE A 673 26.02 107.82 50.03
CA ILE A 673 27.44 108.17 50.18
C ILE A 673 28.39 106.95 50.28
N LEU A 674 27.86 105.75 50.53
CA LEU A 674 28.61 104.48 50.57
C LEU A 674 28.43 103.67 49.26
N GLY A 675 27.68 104.19 48.30
CA GLY A 675 27.41 103.54 47.01
C GLY A 675 26.26 102.54 47.02
N GLN A 676 25.50 102.41 48.12
CA GLN A 676 24.40 101.44 48.25
C GLN A 676 23.08 101.97 47.67
N LYS A 677 22.37 101.11 46.93
CA LYS A 677 21.11 101.42 46.22
C LYS A 677 19.95 100.69 46.92
N GLY A 678 18.85 101.38 47.23
CA GLY A 678 17.63 100.73 47.69
C GLY A 678 16.81 100.24 46.48
N THR A 679 16.25 99.04 46.54
CA THR A 679 15.39 98.50 45.45
C THR A 679 14.25 97.67 46.04
N LYS A 680 13.01 98.06 45.73
CA LYS A 680 11.80 97.32 46.08
C LYS A 680 11.12 96.81 44.81
N LYS A 681 11.03 95.48 44.69
CA LYS A 681 10.32 94.81 43.59
C LYS A 681 8.93 94.36 44.03
N ILE A 682 7.89 94.69 43.25
CA ILE A 682 6.50 94.26 43.44
C ILE A 682 6.01 93.59 42.17
N ILE A 683 5.29 92.46 42.28
CA ILE A 683 4.65 91.80 41.14
C ILE A 683 3.16 92.08 41.19
N ILE A 684 2.62 92.68 40.12
CA ILE A 684 1.20 92.98 39.92
C ILE A 684 0.67 92.02 38.86
N LYS A 685 -0.33 91.20 39.19
CA LYS A 685 -0.99 90.28 38.25
C LYS A 685 -2.37 90.83 37.88
N SER A 686 -2.99 90.23 36.86
CA SER A 686 -4.33 90.65 36.40
C SER A 686 -5.40 90.68 37.51
N LYS A 687 -5.29 89.85 38.54
CA LYS A 687 -6.22 89.82 39.69
C LYS A 687 -6.01 90.95 40.70
N ASP A 688 -4.88 91.64 40.62
CA ASP A 688 -4.50 92.73 41.54
C ASP A 688 -4.89 94.10 40.96
N LEU A 689 -5.44 94.13 39.74
CA LEU A 689 -6.00 95.30 39.08
C LEU A 689 -7.49 95.42 39.42
N ASP A 690 -7.97 96.64 39.58
CA ASP A 690 -9.39 96.93 39.73
C ASP A 690 -10.16 96.82 38.39
N GLU A 691 -11.47 97.10 38.43
CA GLU A 691 -12.36 97.06 37.26
C GLU A 691 -11.94 98.03 36.13
N ASN A 692 -11.14 99.06 36.44
CA ASN A 692 -10.61 100.02 35.48
C ASN A 692 -9.18 99.69 35.00
N TYR A 693 -8.70 98.49 35.34
CA TYR A 693 -7.36 97.99 35.06
C TYR A 693 -6.24 98.78 35.76
N MET A 694 -6.53 99.31 36.95
CA MET A 694 -5.61 100.14 37.72
C MET A 694 -5.18 99.49 39.03
N VAL A 695 -3.99 99.84 39.50
CA VAL A 695 -3.51 99.56 40.86
C VAL A 695 -2.84 100.80 41.43
N ARG A 696 -3.02 101.04 42.73
CA ARG A 696 -2.41 102.14 43.48
C ARG A 696 -1.14 101.67 44.20
N LYS A 697 -0.11 102.52 44.19
CA LYS A 697 1.16 102.32 44.89
C LYS A 697 1.65 103.65 45.46
N THR A 698 2.58 103.57 46.41
CA THR A 698 3.03 104.73 47.17
C THR A 698 4.56 104.77 47.21
N LEU A 699 5.12 105.95 46.95
CA LEU A 699 6.52 106.28 47.22
C LEU A 699 6.62 107.01 48.57
N THR A 700 7.47 106.52 49.46
CA THR A 700 7.73 107.15 50.75
C THR A 700 8.82 108.20 50.62
N ALA A 701 8.79 109.25 51.45
CA ALA A 701 9.81 110.29 51.45
C ALA A 701 11.24 109.72 51.63
N ASP A 702 12.19 110.18 50.81
CA ASP A 702 13.63 109.88 50.92
C ASP A 702 14.43 111.18 50.69
N LYS A 703 15.71 111.18 51.07
CA LYS A 703 16.63 112.29 50.81
C LYS A 703 17.23 112.27 49.40
N ARG A 704 16.95 111.21 48.63
CA ARG A 704 17.52 110.90 47.32
C ARG A 704 16.42 110.69 46.28
N TYR A 705 16.76 110.93 45.00
CA TYR A 705 15.85 110.65 43.89
C TYR A 705 15.44 109.17 43.89
N GLN A 706 14.17 108.96 43.58
CA GLN A 706 13.54 107.66 43.44
C GLN A 706 13.21 107.43 41.96
N THR A 707 13.61 106.27 41.46
CA THR A 707 13.32 105.80 40.11
C THR A 707 12.23 104.74 40.17
N VAL A 708 11.12 105.00 39.49
CA VAL A 708 10.03 104.04 39.26
C VAL A 708 10.16 103.50 37.85
N ARG A 709 10.39 102.20 37.73
CA ARG A 709 10.47 101.50 36.44
C ARG A 709 9.67 100.20 36.49
N TYR A 710 9.23 99.71 35.35
CA TYR A 710 8.42 98.50 35.27
C TYR A 710 8.83 97.58 34.12
N ILE A 711 8.51 96.29 34.26
CA ILE A 711 8.56 95.31 33.18
C ILE A 711 7.20 94.62 33.12
N ALA A 712 6.38 94.92 32.12
CA ALA A 712 5.08 94.28 31.95
C ALA A 712 5.14 93.20 30.87
N ARG A 713 4.42 92.10 31.10
CA ARG A 713 4.37 90.92 30.24
C ARG A 713 2.93 90.48 30.03
N ASP A 714 2.60 90.10 28.81
CA ASP A 714 1.34 89.40 28.50
C ASP A 714 1.50 87.87 28.62
N LYS A 715 0.42 87.13 28.35
CA LYS A 715 0.42 85.65 28.35
C LYS A 715 1.09 85.04 27.12
N ALA A 716 1.23 85.77 26.02
CA ALA A 716 1.96 85.34 24.82
C ALA A 716 3.49 85.43 25.00
N GLY A 717 3.96 86.25 25.94
CA GLY A 717 5.36 86.57 26.21
C GLY A 717 5.87 87.84 25.51
N ASN A 718 5.00 88.76 25.07
CA ASN A 718 5.47 90.11 24.72
C ASN A 718 5.75 90.89 26.00
N VAL A 719 6.68 91.83 25.89
CA VAL A 719 7.31 92.50 27.03
C VAL A 719 7.45 93.97 26.69
N ILE A 720 7.12 94.82 27.66
CA ILE A 720 7.48 96.23 27.65
C ILE A 720 8.31 96.51 28.91
N ASP A 721 9.48 97.12 28.72
CA ASP A 721 10.35 97.58 29.81
C ASP A 721 10.37 99.11 29.77
N SER A 722 10.12 99.74 30.92
CA SER A 722 10.05 101.19 31.00
C SER A 722 11.41 101.88 30.73
N ASN A 723 12.51 101.14 30.90
CA ASN A 723 13.84 101.63 30.54
C ASN A 723 14.02 101.72 29.02
N ASP A 724 13.45 100.77 28.27
CA ASP A 724 13.61 100.69 26.82
C ASP A 724 12.66 101.65 26.09
N ASN A 725 11.48 101.92 26.66
CA ASN A 725 10.50 102.83 26.08
C ASN A 725 10.59 104.27 26.60
N GLY A 726 11.47 104.55 27.56
CA GLY A 726 11.68 105.89 28.14
C GLY A 726 10.61 106.35 29.14
N ASP A 727 9.72 105.46 29.62
CA ASP A 727 8.66 105.79 30.60
C ASP A 727 9.10 105.60 32.06
N THR A 728 10.40 105.37 32.30
CA THR A 728 10.97 105.39 33.65
C THR A 728 10.79 106.77 34.29
N LYS A 729 10.10 106.82 35.43
CA LYS A 729 9.86 108.07 36.18
C LYS A 729 10.93 108.26 37.23
N VAL A 730 11.50 109.46 37.29
CA VAL A 730 12.47 109.84 38.32
C VAL A 730 11.92 111.07 39.03
N CYS A 731 11.70 110.94 40.33
CA CYS A 731 11.19 112.02 41.17
C CYS A 731 11.80 111.96 42.57
N LEU A 732 11.81 113.08 43.27
CA LEU A 732 12.15 113.17 44.68
C LEU A 732 10.86 113.39 45.48
N VAL A 733 10.46 112.40 46.27
CA VAL A 733 9.43 112.58 47.30
C VAL A 733 10.16 112.89 48.59
N THR A 734 9.91 114.05 49.20
CA THR A 734 10.57 114.46 50.45
C THR A 734 9.65 115.33 51.31
N ASP A 735 9.70 115.13 52.62
CA ASP A 735 9.04 115.99 53.61
C ASP A 735 9.99 117.07 54.16
N SER A 736 11.24 117.13 53.67
CA SER A 736 12.27 118.06 54.12
C SER A 736 12.51 119.19 53.12
N LYS A 737 12.11 120.40 53.50
CA LYS A 737 12.31 121.62 52.72
C LYS A 737 13.79 121.89 52.39
N THR A 738 14.70 121.57 53.30
CA THR A 738 16.16 121.77 53.15
C THR A 738 16.79 120.82 52.13
N VAL A 739 16.29 119.58 52.04
CA VAL A 739 16.75 118.58 51.05
C VAL A 739 16.30 118.96 49.65
N LYS A 740 15.08 119.50 49.52
CA LYS A 740 14.52 120.02 48.27
C LYS A 740 15.37 121.15 47.69
N GLU A 741 15.63 122.20 48.47
CA GLU A 741 16.46 123.35 48.05
C GLU A 741 17.86 122.87 47.60
N TYR A 742 18.45 121.92 48.31
CA TYR A 742 19.75 121.34 47.93
C TYR A 742 19.70 120.57 46.59
N GLN A 743 18.66 119.78 46.34
CA GLN A 743 18.54 118.97 45.12
C GLN A 743 18.07 119.78 43.90
N GLU A 744 17.25 120.81 44.09
CA GLU A 744 16.83 121.78 43.05
C GLU A 744 18.03 122.62 42.56
N HIS A 745 18.87 123.09 43.49
CA HIS A 745 20.02 123.96 43.20
C HIS A 745 21.36 123.21 43.14
N LYS A 746 21.37 121.87 43.14
CA LYS A 746 22.59 121.04 43.18
C LYS A 746 23.62 121.40 42.10
N LYS A 747 23.18 121.82 40.92
CA LYS A 747 24.04 122.29 39.83
C LYS A 747 24.62 123.69 40.09
N GLU A 748 23.91 124.57 40.79
CA GLU A 748 24.38 125.90 41.18
C GLU A 748 25.33 125.83 42.38
N TYR A 749 25.07 124.94 43.35
CA TYR A 749 25.96 124.70 44.50
C TYR A 749 27.27 123.97 44.12
N MET A 750 27.27 123.11 43.08
CA MET A 750 28.51 122.53 42.53
C MET A 750 29.36 123.56 41.77
N LEU A 751 28.78 124.68 41.31
CA LEU A 751 29.51 125.73 40.58
C LEU A 751 30.08 126.83 41.49
N ILE A 752 29.64 126.93 42.75
CA ILE A 752 29.98 128.04 43.67
C ILE A 752 30.98 127.61 44.78
N GLY A 753 31.49 126.38 44.75
CA GLY A 753 32.37 125.83 45.80
C GLY A 753 33.87 125.77 45.50
N ILE A 754 34.57 126.90 45.27
CA ILE A 754 36.02 127.11 45.56
C ILE A 754 36.19 128.63 45.79
N ILE A 755 36.48 129.23 46.96
CA ILE A 755 37.74 129.26 47.75
C ILE A 755 37.42 129.87 49.14
N SER A 756 37.63 129.14 50.25
CA SER A 756 38.25 129.60 51.52
C SER A 756 38.26 128.49 52.58
N THR A 757 39.49 128.06 52.90
CA THR A 757 40.04 127.26 54.02
C THR A 757 39.27 127.28 55.35
N LEU A 758 39.20 126.22 56.18
CA LEU A 758 40.31 125.49 56.82
C LEU A 758 39.84 124.11 57.39
N GLY A 759 40.66 123.06 57.29
CA GLY A 759 40.56 121.87 58.17
C GLY A 759 40.57 120.44 57.57
N ILE A 760 41.62 120.04 56.83
CA ILE A 760 42.32 118.71 56.87
C ILE A 760 41.43 117.44 56.71
N PHE A 761 41.45 116.63 55.63
CA PHE A 761 42.59 115.83 55.11
C PHE A 761 42.29 115.20 53.71
N ILE A 762 43.30 115.24 52.81
CA ILE A 762 43.65 114.35 51.67
C ILE A 762 42.79 114.32 50.39
N VAL A 763 43.24 115.03 49.34
CA VAL A 763 43.33 114.56 47.93
C VAL A 763 44.46 115.35 47.25
N ILE A 764 45.47 114.71 46.62
CA ILE A 764 45.84 114.84 45.19
C ILE A 764 46.76 113.68 44.79
N SER A 765 46.26 112.82 43.90
CA SER A 765 46.91 112.40 42.64
C SER A 765 45.86 111.55 41.91
N GLY A 766 45.52 111.74 40.64
CA GLY A 766 46.30 112.27 39.53
C GLY A 766 46.19 111.23 38.42
N SER A 767 45.35 111.49 37.42
CA SER A 767 45.33 110.82 36.12
C SER A 767 44.32 111.60 35.26
N GLY A 768 44.61 112.03 34.04
CA GLY A 768 45.62 111.57 33.13
C GLY A 768 44.97 111.63 31.75
N LEU A 769 45.48 112.55 30.94
CA LEU A 769 45.11 112.88 29.58
C LEU A 769 45.03 111.65 28.61
N PHE A 770 44.29 111.89 27.53
CA PHE A 770 44.57 111.50 26.13
C PHE A 770 43.88 110.29 25.46
N ILE A 771 43.00 110.66 24.52
CA ILE A 771 43.05 110.35 23.07
C ILE A 771 43.04 108.87 22.62
N PHE A 772 41.86 108.47 22.13
CA PHE A 772 41.57 108.03 20.75
C PHE A 772 42.68 107.37 19.91
N THR A 773 42.52 106.08 19.62
CA THR A 773 42.81 105.56 18.26
C THR A 773 41.76 104.54 17.83
N ARG A 774 40.91 104.95 16.88
CA ARG A 774 40.23 104.07 15.93
C ARG A 774 41.27 103.41 15.02
N LYS A 775 41.14 102.10 14.77
CA LYS A 775 41.53 101.49 13.49
C LYS A 775 40.29 100.89 12.82
N LYS A 776 39.79 101.62 11.81
CA LYS A 776 38.95 101.09 10.73
C LYS A 776 39.74 100.01 9.99
N LYS A 777 39.10 98.89 9.69
CA LYS A 777 39.46 98.05 8.53
C LYS A 777 38.43 98.32 7.43
N LYS A 778 38.94 98.68 6.25
CA LYS A 778 38.25 99.02 5.02
C LYS A 778 38.33 97.79 4.09
N SER A 779 37.25 97.49 3.37
CA SER A 779 37.22 96.88 2.02
C SER A 779 35.74 96.82 1.60
N GLU A 780 35.21 97.79 0.86
CA GLU A 780 35.16 97.86 -0.62
C GLU A 780 34.50 96.63 -1.26
N ILE A 781 33.21 96.76 -1.64
CA ILE A 781 32.66 96.93 -3.00
C ILE A 781 32.70 95.65 -3.84
N ARG A 782 31.55 94.98 -3.98
CA ARG A 782 30.69 95.05 -5.18
C ARG A 782 29.28 94.55 -4.86
#